data_AF-B8KI35-F1
#
_entry.id   AF-B8KI35-F1
#
_cell.length_a   1.000
_cell.length_b   1.000
_cell.length_c   1.000
_cell.angle_alpha   90.00
_cell.angle_beta   90.00
_cell.angle_gamma   90.00
#
_symmetry.space_group_name_H-M   'P 1'
#
loop_
_entity.id
_entity.type
_entity.pdbx_description
1 polymer ?
#
loop_
_entity_poly.entity_id
_entity_poly.type
_entity_poly.pdbx_seq_one_letter_code
_entity_poly.pdbx_strand_id
1 'polypeptide(L)'
;MSDSNPQRFNLVFSGQLLPGTDTERAKRTLAAFFGLRDTSGVAIFFSGKPVPLRRNITRSDAQRLYQQLRSVGLICELESANTPKPEPLPEPKPKPKPKPRPEPEAEPKPEPPPTPPPTPQVTPPQPTQQTGPAATIKPAIPAQTTSRAAVRGQTPNLFALRPAFSSLEPSQLREAAQIRSFIAAGAALALCAVVLAVVLRFPAAPAGQEPVGALAGTTLPGDELVLLVEGAILLHERSGLPRSRVSASELGFSRLAPPLWAMKNGELLFNAATEEDALRLQRCNLQELRCYNFSPQAFASPVVAIAASLLGDSIFLLSEAGQLWRSNSAGEIESTATVQLPWGQPRILPSGGLLLIPAGDAPMLGVYRPDQQSFGQQLDALLVMPSAAIAAGQDRLLDVAQTGENYWALMAGNNAAPGLYQLDRQWGNPLGVALGEQLLAPYFIAWRDKLLVADSMQMLIQRVASDGRLEAPFESSLLKQERDDWIKTSQQRSLMRQLGIGLPLIVILLCIAAALLYLASYRALCDLPQKRSALLDPLPAGIHWLPQSAHKDRAIARLGMVLLLTSAVALTVLGSLGGWRQAAAALPMLMASLYAWSELARGSGGHLGLLDQHFICVDYDGRYFYGERSLLRGSAAIALAPEVVLPISLPGLPNLDTTNLARERYTTRQSTGPVEILGAMWLCHHPWINAALATVAGVMLTISLLLIIG
;
A
#
# COMPACT_ATOMS: atom_id res chain seq x y z
N MET A 1 -6.35 -10.34 -6.08
CA MET A 1 -6.02 -11.75 -6.35
C MET A 1 -4.51 -11.86 -6.35
N SER A 2 -3.92 -12.26 -5.22
CA SER A 2 -2.49 -12.55 -5.11
C SER A 2 -2.42 -13.96 -4.55
N ASP A 3 -2.10 -14.92 -5.42
CA ASP A 3 -1.93 -16.34 -5.07
C ASP A 3 -0.71 -16.49 -4.16
N SER A 4 -0.93 -17.02 -2.95
CA SER A 4 0.10 -17.52 -2.06
C SER A 4 0.66 -18.84 -2.63
N ASN A 5 1.95 -18.81 -2.97
CA ASN A 5 2.73 -19.83 -3.66
C ASN A 5 2.34 -20.06 -5.14
N PRO A 6 3.08 -19.49 -6.13
CA PRO A 6 2.71 -19.64 -7.52
C PRO A 6 2.94 -21.09 -7.93
N GLN A 7 1.88 -21.91 -7.99
CA GLN A 7 1.91 -23.15 -8.73
C GLN A 7 2.36 -22.82 -10.15
N ARG A 8 3.57 -23.26 -10.49
CA ARG A 8 4.17 -23.02 -11.79
C ARG A 8 3.81 -24.17 -12.71
N PHE A 9 3.46 -23.86 -13.95
CA PHE A 9 3.04 -24.82 -14.95
C PHE A 9 4.00 -24.83 -16.12
N ASN A 10 4.08 -25.96 -16.80
CA ASN A 10 4.72 -26.13 -18.09
C ASN A 10 3.62 -26.37 -19.14
N LEU A 11 3.62 -25.57 -20.20
CA LEU A 11 2.74 -25.75 -21.34
C LEU A 11 3.45 -26.64 -22.36
N VAL A 12 2.93 -27.85 -22.56
CA VAL A 12 3.51 -28.87 -23.45
C VAL A 12 2.62 -29.05 -24.67
N PHE A 13 3.21 -29.08 -25.85
CA PHE A 13 2.51 -29.35 -27.11
C PHE A 13 2.82 -30.77 -27.57
N SER A 14 1.80 -31.60 -27.77
CA SER A 14 1.95 -33.02 -28.13
C SER A 14 2.23 -33.26 -29.61
N GLY A 15 2.29 -32.20 -30.43
CA GLY A 15 2.44 -32.32 -31.88
C GLY A 15 1.16 -32.65 -32.63
N GLN A 16 0.02 -32.76 -31.93
CA GLN A 16 -1.27 -33.12 -32.50
C GLN A 16 -2.21 -31.91 -32.66
N LEU A 17 -3.11 -31.99 -33.64
CA LEU A 17 -4.10 -30.97 -33.96
C LEU A 17 -5.52 -31.49 -33.73
N LEU A 18 -6.44 -30.58 -33.38
CA LEU A 18 -7.86 -30.88 -33.27
C LEU A 18 -8.44 -31.27 -34.65
N PRO A 19 -9.39 -32.22 -34.70
CA PRO A 19 -10.01 -32.66 -35.95
C PRO A 19 -10.61 -31.46 -36.73
N GLY A 20 -10.28 -31.34 -38.02
CA GLY A 20 -10.77 -30.26 -38.89
C GLY A 20 -9.92 -28.98 -38.90
N THR A 21 -8.77 -28.96 -38.23
CA THR A 21 -7.87 -27.80 -38.20
C THR A 21 -6.93 -27.77 -39.42
N ASP A 22 -6.81 -26.61 -40.07
CA ASP A 22 -5.84 -26.37 -41.15
C ASP A 22 -4.39 -26.37 -40.61
N THR A 23 -3.57 -27.30 -41.11
CA THR A 23 -2.18 -27.53 -40.67
C THR A 23 -1.27 -26.33 -40.95
N GLU A 24 -1.48 -25.61 -42.04
CA GLU A 24 -0.67 -24.44 -42.40
C GLU A 24 -1.01 -23.23 -41.53
N ARG A 25 -2.29 -23.08 -41.18
CA ARG A 25 -2.74 -22.07 -40.21
C ARG A 25 -2.15 -22.33 -38.82
N ALA A 26 -2.16 -23.58 -38.36
CA ALA A 26 -1.60 -23.95 -37.06
C ALA A 26 -0.08 -23.72 -36.97
N LYS A 27 0.68 -24.06 -38.04
CA LYS A 27 2.12 -23.78 -38.11
C LYS A 27 2.45 -22.29 -38.04
N ARG A 28 1.71 -21.44 -38.76
CA ARG A 28 1.90 -19.97 -38.72
C ARG A 28 1.62 -19.39 -37.34
N THR A 29 0.57 -19.85 -36.67
CA THR A 29 0.26 -19.40 -35.31
C THR A 29 1.32 -19.83 -34.30
N LEU A 30 1.84 -21.04 -34.43
CA LEU A 30 2.92 -21.53 -33.56
C LEU A 30 4.26 -20.83 -33.87
N ALA A 31 4.52 -20.45 -35.13
CA ALA A 31 5.67 -19.59 -35.50
C ALA A 31 5.54 -18.18 -34.90
N ALA A 32 4.35 -17.58 -34.99
CA ALA A 32 4.06 -16.29 -34.35
C ALA A 32 4.22 -16.34 -32.82
N PHE A 33 3.87 -17.46 -32.18
CA PHE A 33 4.07 -17.66 -30.75
C PHE A 33 5.54 -17.56 -30.33
N PHE A 34 6.47 -18.06 -31.17
CA PHE A 34 7.91 -17.95 -30.95
C PHE A 34 8.54 -16.69 -31.57
N GLY A 35 7.74 -15.79 -32.15
CA GLY A 35 8.24 -14.60 -32.85
C GLY A 35 9.00 -14.91 -34.15
N LEU A 36 8.82 -16.10 -34.71
CA LEU A 36 9.46 -16.54 -35.95
C LEU A 36 8.65 -16.05 -37.17
N ARG A 37 9.36 -15.52 -38.18
CA ARG A 37 8.75 -15.09 -39.45
C ARG A 37 8.57 -16.23 -40.46
N ASP A 38 9.20 -17.38 -40.21
CA ASP A 38 9.15 -18.56 -41.08
C ASP A 38 8.66 -19.80 -40.30
N THR A 39 7.89 -20.66 -40.96
CA THR A 39 7.29 -21.89 -40.42
C THR A 39 8.26 -23.07 -40.35
N SER A 40 9.40 -22.99 -41.05
CA SER A 40 10.40 -24.07 -41.16
C SER A 40 10.94 -24.54 -39.79
N GLY A 41 11.16 -23.61 -38.85
CA GLY A 41 11.66 -23.93 -37.51
C GLY A 41 10.64 -24.64 -36.61
N VAL A 42 9.36 -24.56 -36.95
CA VAL A 42 8.25 -25.06 -36.14
C VAL A 42 7.75 -26.42 -36.63
N ALA A 43 8.04 -26.78 -37.89
CA ALA A 43 7.67 -28.07 -38.48
C ALA A 43 8.15 -29.28 -37.65
N ILE A 44 9.29 -29.14 -36.96
CA ILE A 44 9.87 -30.17 -36.08
C ILE A 44 8.93 -30.52 -34.91
N PHE A 45 8.12 -29.58 -34.43
CA PHE A 45 7.19 -29.78 -33.31
C PHE A 45 5.94 -30.56 -33.70
N PHE A 46 5.66 -30.74 -34.99
CA PHE A 46 4.55 -31.55 -35.51
C PHE A 46 4.95 -33.01 -35.76
N SER A 47 6.11 -33.44 -35.25
CA SER A 47 6.59 -34.83 -35.32
C SER A 47 5.93 -35.78 -34.32
N GLY A 48 4.95 -35.31 -33.53
CA GLY A 48 4.20 -36.10 -32.54
C GLY A 48 4.94 -36.35 -31.21
N LYS A 49 6.11 -35.74 -31.01
CA LYS A 49 6.83 -35.77 -29.72
C LYS A 49 6.38 -34.60 -28.84
N PRO A 50 6.13 -34.82 -27.54
CA PRO A 50 5.74 -33.74 -26.63
C PRO A 50 6.90 -32.75 -26.45
N VAL A 51 6.65 -31.48 -26.79
CA VAL A 51 7.63 -30.41 -26.64
C VAL A 51 7.09 -29.30 -25.73
N PRO A 52 7.80 -28.95 -24.65
CA PRO A 52 7.41 -27.84 -23.79
C PRO A 52 7.59 -26.51 -24.52
N LEU A 53 6.49 -25.82 -24.80
CA LEU A 53 6.46 -24.51 -25.45
C LEU A 53 6.87 -23.40 -24.48
N ARG A 54 6.46 -23.50 -23.22
CA ARG A 54 6.81 -22.52 -22.18
C ARG A 54 6.84 -23.19 -20.81
N ARG A 55 7.90 -22.95 -20.05
CA ARG A 55 8.11 -23.56 -18.74
C ARG A 55 7.97 -22.53 -17.63
N ASN A 56 7.63 -23.01 -16.43
CA ASN A 56 7.70 -22.24 -15.20
C ASN A 56 6.79 -20.99 -15.15
N ILE A 57 5.61 -21.07 -15.79
CA ILE A 57 4.64 -19.96 -15.93
C ILE A 57 3.55 -20.00 -14.86
N THR A 58 2.96 -18.84 -14.54
CA THR A 58 1.87 -18.72 -13.56
C THR A 58 0.59 -19.41 -14.07
N ARG A 59 -0.32 -19.80 -13.18
CA ARG A 59 -1.59 -20.45 -13.54
C ARG A 59 -2.43 -19.62 -14.52
N SER A 60 -2.54 -18.32 -14.28
CA SER A 60 -3.30 -17.39 -15.13
C SER A 60 -2.71 -17.26 -16.54
N ASP A 61 -1.39 -17.14 -16.64
CA ASP A 61 -0.69 -17.10 -17.93
C ASP A 61 -0.80 -18.44 -18.67
N ALA A 62 -0.67 -19.56 -17.94
CA ALA A 62 -0.76 -20.90 -18.50
C ALA A 62 -2.16 -21.18 -19.07
N GLN A 63 -3.22 -20.81 -18.34
CA GLN A 63 -4.60 -20.97 -18.78
C GLN A 63 -4.92 -20.06 -19.98
N ARG A 64 -4.42 -18.82 -20.00
CA ARG A 64 -4.57 -17.90 -21.13
C ARG A 64 -3.90 -18.44 -22.40
N LEU A 65 -2.66 -18.92 -22.29
CA LEU A 65 -1.93 -19.47 -23.44
C LEU A 65 -2.54 -20.79 -23.92
N TYR A 66 -2.98 -21.65 -23.01
CA TYR A 66 -3.70 -22.87 -23.34
C TYR A 66 -4.97 -22.60 -24.14
N GLN A 67 -5.81 -21.65 -23.68
CA GLN A 67 -7.03 -21.27 -24.38
C GLN A 67 -6.74 -20.67 -25.76
N GLN A 68 -5.72 -19.81 -25.86
CA GLN A 68 -5.33 -19.19 -27.12
C GLN A 68 -4.85 -20.24 -28.13
N LEU A 69 -3.99 -21.19 -27.74
CA LEU A 69 -3.48 -22.22 -28.64
C LEU A 69 -4.57 -23.25 -29.01
N ARG A 70 -5.44 -23.62 -28.06
CA ARG A 70 -6.56 -24.54 -28.30
C ARG A 70 -7.60 -23.94 -29.24
N SER A 71 -7.85 -22.62 -29.18
CA SER A 71 -8.75 -21.92 -30.10
C SER A 71 -8.30 -21.98 -31.57
N VAL A 72 -7.01 -22.21 -31.81
CA VAL A 72 -6.41 -22.35 -33.14
C VAL A 72 -6.19 -23.83 -33.52
N GLY A 73 -6.72 -24.75 -32.71
CA GLY A 73 -6.71 -26.17 -33.02
C GLY A 73 -5.47 -26.94 -32.58
N LEU A 74 -4.59 -26.37 -31.74
CA LEU A 74 -3.42 -27.06 -31.20
C LEU A 74 -3.79 -27.82 -29.91
N ILE A 75 -3.37 -29.08 -29.81
CA ILE A 75 -3.55 -29.90 -28.60
C ILE A 75 -2.35 -29.67 -27.67
N CYS A 76 -2.58 -28.90 -26.61
CA CYS A 76 -1.60 -28.66 -25.56
C CYS A 76 -2.03 -29.32 -24.25
N GLU A 77 -1.06 -29.63 -23.39
CA GLU A 77 -1.27 -30.13 -22.03
C GLU A 77 -0.59 -29.20 -21.03
N LEU A 78 -1.18 -29.07 -19.84
CA LEU A 78 -0.68 -28.26 -18.75
C LEU A 78 -0.12 -29.19 -17.68
N GLU A 79 1.20 -29.26 -17.58
CA GLU A 79 1.89 -30.05 -16.55
C GLU A 79 2.26 -29.16 -15.36
N SER A 80 2.06 -29.66 -14.14
CA SER A 80 2.54 -28.97 -12.92
C SER A 80 4.06 -29.08 -12.81
N ALA A 81 4.76 -27.99 -12.55
CA ALA A 81 6.22 -27.98 -12.40
C ALA A 81 6.71 -28.63 -11.09
N ASN A 82 5.81 -29.04 -10.19
CA ASN A 82 6.13 -29.58 -8.86
C ASN A 82 6.06 -31.12 -8.75
N THR A 83 5.86 -31.86 -9.84
CA THR A 83 6.00 -33.32 -9.82
C THR A 83 7.46 -33.73 -10.05
N PRO A 84 8.14 -34.40 -9.10
CA PRO A 84 9.41 -35.05 -9.37
C PRO A 84 9.18 -36.16 -10.39
N LYS A 85 9.90 -36.09 -11.51
CA LYS A 85 9.95 -37.17 -12.52
C LYS A 85 10.49 -38.45 -11.84
N PRO A 86 9.92 -39.64 -12.08
CA PRO A 86 10.51 -40.89 -11.60
C PRO A 86 11.94 -41.02 -12.11
N GLU A 87 12.91 -41.13 -11.21
CA GLU A 87 14.29 -41.44 -11.56
C GLU A 87 14.34 -42.83 -12.22
N PRO A 88 15.09 -43.01 -13.33
CA PRO A 88 15.34 -44.33 -13.89
C PRO A 88 16.16 -45.15 -12.88
N LEU A 89 15.84 -46.44 -12.77
CA LEU A 89 16.59 -47.41 -11.96
C LEU A 89 18.11 -47.30 -12.23
N PRO A 90 18.96 -47.40 -11.19
CA PRO A 90 20.40 -47.32 -11.34
C PRO A 90 20.96 -48.53 -12.10
N GLU A 91 21.64 -48.27 -13.23
CA GLU A 91 22.42 -49.28 -13.95
C GLU A 91 23.68 -49.70 -13.15
N PRO A 92 24.20 -50.93 -13.36
CA PRO A 92 25.24 -51.51 -12.53
C PRO A 92 26.61 -50.85 -12.75
N LYS A 93 27.33 -50.60 -11.64
CA LYS A 93 28.70 -50.05 -11.62
C LYS A 93 29.69 -50.85 -12.49
N PRO A 94 30.43 -50.20 -13.40
CA PRO A 94 31.65 -50.76 -13.97
C PRO A 94 32.86 -50.60 -13.04
N LYS A 95 33.73 -51.62 -13.06
CA LYS A 95 34.94 -51.81 -12.24
C LYS A 95 36.02 -50.72 -12.43
N PRO A 96 36.90 -50.51 -11.43
CA PRO A 96 37.94 -49.48 -11.44
C PRO A 96 39.13 -49.87 -12.33
N LYS A 97 39.69 -48.89 -13.04
CA LYS A 97 40.95 -48.97 -13.79
C LYS A 97 41.81 -47.71 -13.55
N PRO A 98 43.14 -47.79 -13.73
CA PRO A 98 44.13 -47.39 -12.72
C PRO A 98 44.62 -45.95 -12.83
N LYS A 99 45.14 -45.42 -11.71
CA LYS A 99 45.85 -44.14 -11.58
C LYS A 99 47.05 -44.04 -12.53
N PRO A 100 47.23 -42.90 -13.23
CA PRO A 100 48.54 -42.45 -13.68
C PRO A 100 49.26 -41.66 -12.58
N ARG A 101 50.57 -41.91 -12.50
CA ARG A 101 51.59 -41.38 -11.59
C ARG A 101 52.03 -39.95 -12.00
N PRO A 102 52.55 -39.10 -11.08
CA PRO A 102 52.80 -37.68 -11.33
C PRO A 102 54.19 -37.42 -11.93
N GLU A 103 54.34 -36.29 -12.63
CA GLU A 103 55.61 -35.63 -12.96
C GLU A 103 55.33 -34.30 -13.70
N PRO A 104 56.25 -33.32 -13.76
CA PRO A 104 57.20 -32.84 -12.74
C PRO A 104 57.11 -31.31 -12.52
N GLU A 105 57.71 -30.86 -11.42
CA GLU A 105 58.01 -29.46 -11.10
C GLU A 105 58.80 -28.73 -12.21
N ALA A 106 58.48 -27.45 -12.39
CA ALA A 106 59.39 -26.47 -12.95
C ALA A 106 59.45 -25.25 -12.02
N GLU A 107 60.60 -25.09 -11.33
CA GLU A 107 61.02 -23.86 -10.66
C GLU A 107 61.59 -22.82 -11.69
N PRO A 108 62.20 -21.69 -11.28
CA PRO A 108 61.54 -20.41 -11.05
C PRO A 108 62.17 -19.29 -11.90
N LYS A 109 61.55 -18.10 -11.97
CA LYS A 109 62.23 -16.85 -12.39
C LYS A 109 61.39 -15.61 -12.05
N PRO A 110 61.97 -14.40 -11.95
CA PRO A 110 62.34 -13.76 -10.68
C PRO A 110 61.65 -12.39 -10.43
N GLU A 111 61.66 -11.95 -9.17
CA GLU A 111 61.34 -10.57 -8.71
C GLU A 111 62.26 -9.52 -9.37
N PRO A 112 61.79 -8.29 -9.66
CA PRO A 112 61.77 -7.17 -8.66
C PRO A 112 60.70 -6.07 -8.98
N PRO A 113 60.69 -4.85 -8.38
CA PRO A 113 61.26 -4.36 -7.13
C PRO A 113 60.19 -3.74 -6.16
N PRO A 114 60.57 -3.40 -4.92
CA PRO A 114 59.70 -2.75 -3.95
C PRO A 114 59.49 -1.25 -4.27
N THR A 115 58.24 -0.80 -4.19
CA THR A 115 57.87 0.62 -4.21
C THR A 115 58.26 1.35 -2.91
N PRO A 116 58.66 2.63 -3.00
CA PRO A 116 59.41 3.37 -1.97
C PRO A 116 58.58 3.85 -0.75
N PRO A 117 59.27 4.23 0.35
CA PRO A 117 58.68 4.55 1.65
C PRO A 117 58.02 5.94 1.72
N PRO A 118 57.12 6.17 2.70
CA PRO A 118 56.52 7.48 2.95
C PRO A 118 57.58 8.45 3.49
N THR A 119 57.74 9.59 2.85
CA THR A 119 58.60 10.69 3.33
C THR A 119 57.81 11.64 4.25
N PRO A 120 58.46 12.27 5.24
CA PRO A 120 57.82 12.74 6.48
C PRO A 120 57.12 14.10 6.37
N GLN A 121 56.06 14.25 7.15
CA GLN A 121 55.52 15.55 7.54
C GLN A 121 56.53 16.28 8.42
N VAL A 122 56.95 17.46 7.97
CA VAL A 122 57.75 18.42 8.74
C VAL A 122 56.80 19.33 9.52
N THR A 123 56.99 19.34 10.83
CA THR A 123 56.51 20.35 11.79
C THR A 123 57.73 21.18 12.24
N PRO A 124 57.57 22.28 13.01
CA PRO A 124 57.09 23.64 12.73
C PRO A 124 58.27 24.66 12.70
N PRO A 125 58.04 25.99 12.79
CA PRO A 125 58.16 26.58 14.13
C PRO A 125 57.18 27.72 14.47
N GLN A 126 56.91 27.74 15.76
CA GLN A 126 56.33 28.78 16.61
C GLN A 126 57.15 30.09 16.60
N PRO A 127 56.53 31.28 16.70
CA PRO A 127 57.25 32.47 17.14
C PRO A 127 56.95 32.79 18.61
N THR A 128 58.04 32.89 19.34
CA THR A 128 58.24 33.31 20.72
C THR A 128 57.78 34.74 20.96
N GLN A 129 57.35 34.99 22.20
CA GLN A 129 57.26 36.32 22.81
C GLN A 129 58.63 37.01 22.80
N GLN A 130 58.66 38.29 22.41
CA GLN A 130 59.71 39.22 22.81
C GLN A 130 59.10 40.55 23.29
N THR A 131 59.55 40.91 24.48
CA THR A 131 59.34 42.10 25.30
C THR A 131 59.94 43.38 24.73
N GLY A 132 59.16 44.48 24.75
CA GLY A 132 59.56 45.89 25.00
C GLY A 132 60.55 46.58 24.03
N PRO A 133 60.69 47.93 24.06
CA PRO A 133 60.25 48.85 25.10
C PRO A 133 59.38 50.04 24.62
N ALA A 134 58.80 50.69 25.64
CA ALA A 134 58.07 51.95 25.56
C ALA A 134 58.92 53.10 24.99
N ALA A 135 58.30 53.92 24.16
CA ALA A 135 58.74 55.29 23.91
C ALA A 135 57.51 56.22 23.89
N THR A 136 57.36 56.91 25.01
CA THR A 136 56.50 58.07 25.22
C THR A 136 56.93 59.21 24.29
N ILE A 137 56.06 59.64 23.37
CA ILE A 137 56.08 61.03 22.88
C ILE A 137 54.64 61.52 22.73
N LYS A 138 54.27 62.44 23.62
CA LYS A 138 53.16 63.40 23.49
C LYS A 138 53.82 64.74 23.15
N PRO A 139 53.29 65.51 22.18
CA PRO A 139 52.72 66.82 22.54
C PRO A 139 51.40 67.09 21.78
N ALA A 140 50.31 67.46 22.46
CA ALA A 140 49.86 68.85 22.70
C ALA A 140 49.25 69.56 21.45
N ILE A 141 47.94 69.34 21.21
CA ILE A 141 46.80 70.31 21.11
C ILE A 141 47.08 71.65 20.35
N PRO A 142 46.22 72.10 19.38
CA PRO A 142 44.83 72.41 19.71
C PRO A 142 43.71 71.97 18.75
N ALA A 143 42.58 71.67 19.39
CA ALA A 143 41.28 71.57 18.79
C ALA A 143 40.82 72.93 18.27
N GLN A 144 40.42 73.00 16.99
CA GLN A 144 39.35 73.88 16.53
C GLN A 144 38.51 73.19 15.43
N THR A 145 37.33 72.77 15.87
CA THR A 145 36.02 72.97 15.23
C THR A 145 35.64 72.26 13.92
N THR A 146 34.50 71.56 14.05
CA THR A 146 33.48 71.13 13.08
C THR A 146 33.65 69.77 12.39
N SER A 147 33.28 68.71 13.10
CA SER A 147 32.58 67.59 12.48
C SER A 147 31.37 67.24 13.33
N ARG A 148 30.21 67.63 12.82
CA ARG A 148 28.86 67.28 13.27
C ARG A 148 28.84 65.78 13.58
N ALA A 149 28.53 65.42 14.83
CA ALA A 149 28.38 64.04 15.25
C ALA A 149 27.46 63.29 14.26
N ALA A 150 28.06 62.40 13.46
CA ALA A 150 27.33 61.54 12.56
C ALA A 150 26.45 60.62 13.41
N VAL A 151 25.14 60.74 13.22
CA VAL A 151 24.14 59.86 13.82
C VAL A 151 24.47 58.43 13.38
N ARG A 152 24.84 57.56 14.32
CA ARG A 152 25.08 56.13 14.09
C ARG A 152 23.84 55.54 13.39
N GLY A 153 24.00 55.06 12.15
CA GLY A 153 22.97 54.31 11.42
C GLY A 153 22.47 54.90 10.10
N GLN A 154 22.93 56.09 9.69
CA GLN A 154 22.46 56.71 8.43
C GLN A 154 23.37 56.47 7.21
N THR A 155 24.58 55.94 7.42
CA THR A 155 25.55 55.67 6.34
C THR A 155 26.31 54.37 6.62
N PRO A 156 26.54 53.51 5.62
CA PRO A 156 27.34 52.29 5.81
C PRO A 156 28.80 52.65 6.14
N ASN A 157 29.47 51.77 6.87
CA ASN A 157 30.92 51.88 7.03
C ASN A 157 31.59 51.49 5.71
N LEU A 158 32.00 52.50 4.92
CA LEU A 158 32.56 52.35 3.59
C LEU A 158 33.83 51.49 3.56
N PHE A 159 34.64 51.51 4.62
CA PHE A 159 35.86 50.71 4.73
C PHE A 159 35.60 49.24 5.06
N ALA A 160 34.39 48.90 5.53
CA ALA A 160 33.98 47.52 5.79
C ALA A 160 33.26 46.89 4.57
N LEU A 161 33.02 47.68 3.51
CA LEU A 161 32.31 47.22 2.33
C LEU A 161 33.19 46.33 1.46
N ARG A 162 32.62 45.20 1.05
CA ARG A 162 33.28 44.26 0.14
C ARG A 162 32.69 44.44 -1.26
N PRO A 163 33.50 44.73 -2.29
CA PRO A 163 32.99 44.77 -3.65
C PRO A 163 32.35 43.43 -3.99
N ALA A 164 31.20 43.47 -4.66
CA ALA A 164 30.61 42.29 -5.28
C ALA A 164 31.53 41.85 -6.43
N PHE A 165 32.57 41.09 -6.08
CA PHE A 165 33.44 40.38 -7.01
C PHE A 165 33.09 38.90 -6.92
N SER A 166 32.49 38.32 -7.97
CA SER A 166 32.73 36.92 -8.24
C SER A 166 34.14 36.78 -8.83
N SER A 167 35.09 36.26 -8.06
CA SER A 167 36.38 35.78 -8.60
C SER A 167 36.23 34.49 -9.44
N LEU A 168 35.00 33.98 -9.56
CA LEU A 168 34.67 32.76 -10.28
C LEU A 168 34.36 33.08 -11.74
N GLU A 169 35.08 32.42 -12.65
CA GLU A 169 34.76 32.36 -14.07
C GLU A 169 33.27 32.00 -14.29
N PRO A 170 32.58 32.54 -15.31
CA PRO A 170 31.17 32.25 -15.57
C PRO A 170 30.87 30.76 -15.68
N SER A 171 31.85 29.97 -16.15
CA SER A 171 31.79 28.50 -16.21
C SER A 171 31.71 27.86 -14.81
N GLN A 172 32.46 28.34 -13.83
CA GLN A 172 32.49 27.78 -12.47
C GLN A 172 31.24 28.12 -11.65
N LEU A 173 30.65 29.30 -11.87
CA LEU A 173 29.33 29.62 -11.30
C LEU A 173 28.24 28.73 -11.90
N ARG A 174 28.32 28.41 -13.20
CA ARG A 174 27.40 27.46 -13.85
C ARG A 174 27.57 26.04 -13.29
N GLU A 175 28.79 25.59 -13.07
CA GLU A 175 29.06 24.27 -12.47
C GLU A 175 28.60 24.18 -11.02
N ALA A 176 28.90 25.18 -10.18
CA ALA A 176 28.44 25.21 -8.79
C ALA A 176 26.92 25.28 -8.68
N ALA A 177 26.25 26.03 -9.57
CA ALA A 177 24.80 26.09 -9.65
C ALA A 177 24.20 24.77 -10.17
N GLN A 178 24.80 24.15 -11.18
CA GLN A 178 24.39 22.83 -11.67
C GLN A 178 24.48 21.77 -10.58
N ILE A 179 25.63 21.66 -9.89
CA ILE A 179 25.82 20.73 -8.77
C ILE A 179 24.77 20.94 -7.69
N ARG A 180 24.48 22.21 -7.33
CA ARG A 180 23.46 22.53 -6.31
C ARG A 180 22.04 22.21 -6.79
N SER A 181 21.75 22.38 -8.07
CA SER A 181 20.47 21.98 -8.66
C SER A 181 20.28 20.46 -8.67
N PHE A 182 21.35 19.69 -8.90
CA PHE A 182 21.35 18.23 -8.80
C PHE A 182 21.13 17.77 -7.36
N ILE A 183 21.71 18.45 -6.37
CA ILE A 183 21.48 18.14 -4.94
C ILE A 183 20.02 18.41 -4.55
N ALA A 184 19.44 19.54 -4.97
CA ALA A 184 18.05 19.86 -4.68
C ALA A 184 17.07 18.89 -5.38
N ALA A 185 17.32 18.56 -6.64
CA ALA A 185 16.54 17.57 -7.39
C ALA A 185 16.69 16.16 -6.78
N GLY A 186 17.90 15.79 -6.35
CA GLY A 186 18.18 14.54 -5.66
C GLY A 186 17.46 14.43 -4.32
N ALA A 187 17.44 15.51 -3.53
CA ALA A 187 16.69 15.58 -2.27
C ALA A 187 15.17 15.46 -2.51
N ALA A 188 14.64 16.09 -3.56
CA ALA A 188 13.23 15.97 -3.94
C ALA A 188 12.88 14.54 -4.41
N LEU A 189 13.76 13.90 -5.18
CA LEU A 189 13.62 12.50 -5.60
C LEU A 189 13.68 11.53 -4.41
N ALA A 190 14.60 11.77 -3.47
CA ALA A 190 14.70 10.99 -2.24
C ALA A 190 13.45 11.14 -1.37
N LEU A 191 12.93 12.37 -1.22
CA LEU A 191 11.67 12.62 -0.52
C LEU A 191 10.51 11.91 -1.24
N CYS A 192 10.43 11.97 -2.57
CA CYS A 192 9.44 11.23 -3.35
C CYS A 192 9.54 9.72 -3.13
N ALA A 193 10.76 9.16 -3.11
CA ALA A 193 10.97 7.74 -2.88
C ALA A 193 10.54 7.33 -1.46
N VAL A 194 10.82 8.15 -0.45
CA VAL A 194 10.37 7.92 0.94
C VAL A 194 8.86 7.97 1.04
N VAL A 195 8.21 8.99 0.45
CA VAL A 195 6.75 9.07 0.48
C VAL A 195 6.14 7.91 -0.30
N LEU A 196 6.65 7.56 -1.48
CA LEU A 196 6.19 6.40 -2.24
C LEU A 196 6.36 5.09 -1.45
N ALA A 197 7.47 4.92 -0.73
CA ALA A 197 7.68 3.76 0.13
C ALA A 197 6.69 3.71 1.31
N VAL A 198 6.34 4.86 1.90
CA VAL A 198 5.30 4.95 2.95
C VAL A 198 3.91 4.62 2.37
N VAL A 199 3.61 5.10 1.17
CA VAL A 199 2.34 4.82 0.47
C VAL A 199 2.20 3.33 0.15
N LEU A 200 3.28 2.69 -0.29
CA LEU A 200 3.32 1.25 -0.56
C LEU A 200 3.23 0.39 0.71
N ARG A 201 3.41 0.96 1.92
CA ARG A 201 3.23 0.25 3.19
C ARG A 201 1.79 0.18 3.66
N PHE A 202 0.87 0.98 3.10
CA PHE A 202 -0.55 0.85 3.46
C PHE A 202 -1.16 -0.36 2.74
N PRO A 203 -1.69 -1.36 3.48
CA PRO A 203 -2.26 -2.55 2.87
C PRO A 203 -3.45 -2.16 1.98
N ALA A 204 -3.55 -2.81 0.81
CA ALA A 204 -4.71 -2.65 -0.06
C ALA A 204 -5.99 -2.97 0.71
N ALA A 205 -7.08 -2.22 0.46
CA ALA A 205 -8.40 -2.62 0.91
C ALA A 205 -8.63 -4.09 0.55
N PRO A 206 -9.14 -4.92 1.47
CA PRO A 206 -9.36 -6.34 1.19
C PRO A 206 -10.24 -6.42 -0.04
N ALA A 207 -9.77 -7.11 -1.07
CA ALA A 207 -10.52 -7.37 -2.30
C ALA A 207 -11.59 -8.45 -2.06
N GLY A 208 -12.33 -8.33 -0.96
CA GLY A 208 -13.41 -9.23 -0.59
C GLY A 208 -14.71 -8.77 -1.22
N GLN A 209 -15.49 -9.74 -1.73
CA GLN A 209 -16.93 -9.54 -1.91
C GLN A 209 -17.52 -9.18 -0.54
N GLU A 210 -18.54 -8.32 -0.54
CA GLU A 210 -19.29 -7.90 0.65
C GLU A 210 -19.59 -9.13 1.53
N PRO A 211 -19.51 -9.09 2.87
CA PRO A 211 -19.85 -10.25 3.69
C PRO A 211 -21.32 -10.57 3.46
N VAL A 212 -21.53 -11.62 2.70
CA VAL A 212 -22.83 -12.07 2.28
C VAL A 212 -23.26 -13.22 3.19
N GLY A 213 -24.46 -13.08 3.74
CA GLY A 213 -25.18 -14.12 4.46
C GLY A 213 -24.49 -14.79 5.66
N ALA A 214 -25.23 -15.71 6.27
CA ALA A 214 -24.59 -16.74 7.08
C ALA A 214 -24.00 -17.78 6.12
N LEU A 215 -22.75 -18.22 6.36
CA LEU A 215 -22.08 -19.20 5.51
C LEU A 215 -22.50 -20.65 5.85
N ALA A 216 -22.80 -20.89 7.13
CA ALA A 216 -23.35 -22.12 7.64
C ALA A 216 -24.13 -21.85 8.92
N GLY A 217 -24.99 -22.79 9.32
CA GLY A 217 -25.68 -22.72 10.60
C GLY A 217 -25.91 -24.09 11.18
N THR A 218 -25.95 -24.16 12.51
CA THR A 218 -26.21 -25.39 13.25
C THR A 218 -26.93 -25.07 14.56
N THR A 219 -27.34 -26.11 15.28
CA THR A 219 -27.99 -25.99 16.58
C THR A 219 -27.19 -26.67 17.65
N LEU A 220 -26.91 -25.94 18.75
CA LEU A 220 -26.29 -26.51 19.93
C LEU A 220 -27.26 -27.39 20.72
N PRO A 221 -26.75 -28.29 21.59
CA PRO A 221 -27.56 -28.96 22.60
C PRO A 221 -28.33 -27.92 23.44
N GLY A 222 -29.66 -27.97 23.41
CA GLY A 222 -30.53 -26.95 24.05
C GLY A 222 -31.28 -26.02 23.09
N ASP A 223 -31.27 -26.32 21.78
CA ASP A 223 -32.01 -25.58 20.72
C ASP A 223 -31.49 -24.15 20.45
N GLU A 224 -30.29 -23.81 20.91
CA GLU A 224 -29.65 -22.54 20.56
C GLU A 224 -29.15 -22.57 19.12
N LEU A 225 -29.32 -21.46 18.41
CA LEU A 225 -28.92 -21.34 17.00
C LEU A 225 -27.52 -20.73 16.93
N VAL A 226 -26.67 -21.32 16.11
CA VAL A 226 -25.33 -20.81 15.83
C VAL A 226 -25.18 -20.58 14.34
N LEU A 227 -24.75 -19.38 13.97
CA LEU A 227 -24.45 -19.00 12.59
C LEU A 227 -22.96 -18.75 12.44
N LEU A 228 -22.38 -19.28 11.37
CA LEU A 228 -20.99 -19.04 10.97
C LEU A 228 -20.95 -17.94 9.92
N VAL A 229 -20.08 -16.96 10.10
CA VAL A 229 -19.65 -16.01 9.06
C VAL A 229 -18.13 -16.04 8.94
N GLU A 230 -17.56 -15.47 7.88
CA GLU A 230 -16.12 -15.55 7.61
C GLU A 230 -15.26 -15.03 8.79
N GLY A 231 -15.73 -13.97 9.47
CA GLY A 231 -15.00 -13.30 10.54
C GLY A 231 -15.42 -13.65 11.97
N ALA A 232 -16.50 -14.41 12.17
CA ALA A 232 -17.06 -14.66 13.50
C ALA A 232 -18.06 -15.83 13.55
N ILE A 233 -18.32 -16.30 14.76
CA ILE A 233 -19.41 -17.19 15.12
C ILE A 233 -20.43 -16.38 15.92
N LEU A 234 -21.69 -16.44 15.48
CA LEU A 234 -22.79 -15.69 16.05
C LEU A 234 -23.70 -16.67 16.78
N LEU A 235 -23.90 -16.46 18.09
CA LEU A 235 -24.72 -17.32 18.93
C LEU A 235 -26.04 -16.62 19.23
N HIS A 236 -27.13 -17.37 19.10
CA HIS A 236 -28.48 -16.95 19.38
C HIS A 236 -29.13 -17.93 20.35
N GLU A 237 -29.89 -17.38 21.29
CA GLU A 237 -30.67 -18.19 22.21
C GLU A 237 -31.76 -18.99 21.46
N ARG A 238 -32.39 -19.93 22.18
CA ARG A 238 -33.54 -20.70 21.67
C ARG A 238 -34.71 -19.84 21.15
N SER A 239 -34.83 -18.61 21.65
CA SER A 239 -35.83 -17.61 21.21
C SER A 239 -35.46 -16.92 19.90
N GLY A 240 -34.20 -17.06 19.45
CA GLY A 240 -33.63 -16.32 18.33
C GLY A 240 -32.99 -14.98 18.73
N LEU A 241 -33.00 -14.62 20.02
CA LEU A 241 -32.34 -13.40 20.51
C LEU A 241 -30.81 -13.54 20.47
N PRO A 242 -30.08 -12.44 20.21
CA PRO A 242 -28.63 -12.45 20.18
C PRO A 242 -28.07 -12.77 21.57
N ARG A 243 -27.17 -13.77 21.66
CA ARG A 243 -26.53 -14.18 22.91
C ARG A 243 -25.10 -13.64 23.00
N SER A 244 -24.27 -13.99 22.03
CA SER A 244 -22.86 -13.59 21.99
C SER A 244 -22.29 -13.66 20.58
N ARG A 245 -21.18 -12.96 20.38
CA ARG A 245 -20.40 -12.94 19.15
C ARG A 245 -18.97 -13.32 19.51
N VAL A 246 -18.43 -14.33 18.85
CA VAL A 246 -17.04 -14.77 19.02
C VAL A 246 -16.32 -14.60 17.69
N SER A 247 -15.36 -13.70 17.63
CA SER A 247 -14.58 -13.42 16.41
C SER A 247 -13.58 -14.51 16.09
N ALA A 248 -13.22 -14.62 14.81
CA ALA A 248 -12.14 -15.49 14.35
C ALA A 248 -10.83 -15.19 15.07
N SER A 249 -10.53 -13.90 15.29
CA SER A 249 -9.31 -13.44 15.98
C SER A 249 -9.27 -13.85 17.45
N GLU A 250 -10.40 -13.85 18.16
CA GLU A 250 -10.46 -14.34 19.56
C GLU A 250 -10.16 -15.84 19.65
N LEU A 251 -10.43 -16.59 18.58
CA LEU A 251 -10.11 -18.01 18.44
C LEU A 251 -8.71 -18.26 17.86
N GLY A 252 -7.96 -17.21 17.52
CA GLY A 252 -6.61 -17.32 16.93
C GLY A 252 -6.57 -17.57 15.42
N PHE A 253 -7.64 -17.27 14.70
CA PHE A 253 -7.76 -17.47 13.25
C PHE A 253 -8.01 -16.16 12.50
N SER A 254 -7.66 -16.13 11.22
CA SER A 254 -7.94 -14.98 10.33
C SER A 254 -9.24 -15.18 9.54
N ARG A 255 -9.62 -16.44 9.28
CA ARG A 255 -10.80 -16.81 8.51
C ARG A 255 -11.45 -18.08 9.05
N LEU A 256 -12.78 -18.07 9.11
CA LEU A 256 -13.63 -19.22 9.37
C LEU A 256 -14.37 -19.62 8.08
N ALA A 257 -14.66 -20.91 7.93
CA ALA A 257 -15.32 -21.46 6.75
C ALA A 257 -16.24 -22.65 7.11
N PRO A 258 -17.27 -22.91 6.30
CA PRO A 258 -18.11 -24.10 6.43
C PRO A 258 -17.30 -25.39 6.28
N PRO A 259 -17.82 -26.54 6.76
CA PRO A 259 -19.12 -26.73 7.41
C PRO A 259 -19.12 -26.21 8.85
N LEU A 260 -20.31 -26.13 9.45
CA LEU A 260 -20.47 -25.86 10.87
C LEU A 260 -21.32 -26.99 11.48
N TRP A 261 -20.79 -27.65 12.51
CA TRP A 261 -21.50 -28.72 13.21
C TRP A 261 -21.29 -28.63 14.72
N ALA A 262 -22.37 -28.86 15.48
CA ALA A 262 -22.33 -28.89 16.94
C ALA A 262 -22.24 -30.34 17.46
N MET A 263 -21.23 -30.57 18.28
CA MET A 263 -21.03 -31.81 19.01
C MET A 263 -22.03 -31.95 20.17
N LYS A 264 -22.31 -33.18 20.61
CA LYS A 264 -23.21 -33.45 21.76
C LYS A 264 -22.75 -32.80 23.07
N ASN A 265 -21.45 -32.57 23.22
CA ASN A 265 -20.87 -31.89 24.39
C ASN A 265 -20.88 -30.35 24.28
N GLY A 266 -21.42 -29.79 23.20
CA GLY A 266 -21.51 -28.33 22.99
C GLY A 266 -20.30 -27.71 22.28
N GLU A 267 -19.27 -28.48 21.95
CA GLU A 267 -18.16 -27.98 21.11
C GLU A 267 -18.57 -27.89 19.64
N LEU A 268 -17.87 -27.05 18.89
CA LEU A 268 -18.15 -26.83 17.47
C LEU A 268 -17.04 -27.38 16.60
N LEU A 269 -17.43 -27.99 15.47
CA LEU A 269 -16.54 -28.37 14.38
C LEU A 269 -16.75 -27.43 13.20
N PHE A 270 -15.68 -26.80 12.72
CA PHE A 270 -15.68 -25.96 11.52
C PHE A 270 -14.29 -25.82 10.93
N ASN A 271 -14.19 -25.38 9.68
CA ASN A 271 -12.90 -25.10 9.07
C ASN A 271 -12.40 -23.71 9.47
N ALA A 272 -11.12 -23.61 9.80
CA ALA A 272 -10.47 -22.33 10.05
C ALA A 272 -9.06 -22.29 9.45
N ALA A 273 -8.58 -21.09 9.16
CA ALA A 273 -7.23 -20.83 8.67
C ALA A 273 -6.63 -19.60 9.36
N THR A 274 -5.30 -19.60 9.47
CA THR A 274 -4.51 -18.40 9.71
C THR A 274 -4.14 -17.77 8.35
N GLU A 275 -3.61 -16.55 8.30
CA GLU A 275 -3.39 -15.82 7.03
C GLU A 275 -2.57 -16.60 5.97
N GLU A 276 -1.67 -17.48 6.39
CA GLU A 276 -0.78 -18.23 5.51
C GLU A 276 -1.16 -19.72 5.37
N ASP A 277 -2.05 -20.23 6.24
CA ASP A 277 -2.37 -21.65 6.31
C ASP A 277 -3.58 -22.03 5.44
N ALA A 278 -3.60 -23.29 5.00
CA ALA A 278 -4.78 -23.91 4.41
C ALA A 278 -5.89 -24.12 5.46
N LEU A 279 -7.15 -24.12 5.01
CA LEU A 279 -8.30 -24.46 5.86
C LEU A 279 -8.12 -25.86 6.47
N ARG A 280 -8.24 -25.93 7.80
CA ARG A 280 -8.21 -27.18 8.56
C ARG A 280 -9.43 -27.29 9.45
N LEU A 281 -9.91 -28.51 9.62
CA LEU A 281 -11.03 -28.79 10.52
C LEU A 281 -10.58 -28.63 11.98
N GLN A 282 -11.18 -27.66 12.67
CA GLN A 282 -10.95 -27.35 14.07
C GLN A 282 -12.11 -27.86 14.93
N ARG A 283 -11.78 -28.25 16.16
CA ARG A 283 -12.71 -28.51 17.26
C ARG A 283 -12.51 -27.43 18.30
N CYS A 284 -13.59 -26.70 18.61
CA CYS A 284 -13.52 -25.48 19.41
C CYS A 284 -14.54 -25.48 20.54
N ASN A 285 -14.07 -25.15 21.74
CA ASN A 285 -14.90 -24.81 22.89
C ASN A 285 -15.02 -23.29 22.97
N LEU A 286 -16.23 -22.78 22.73
CA LEU A 286 -16.48 -21.33 22.71
C LEU A 286 -16.54 -20.68 24.10
N GLN A 287 -16.75 -21.46 25.17
CA GLN A 287 -16.74 -20.92 26.53
C GLN A 287 -15.31 -20.66 27.00
N GLU A 288 -14.37 -21.53 26.62
CA GLU A 288 -12.96 -21.41 26.94
C GLU A 288 -12.14 -20.63 25.89
N LEU A 289 -12.75 -20.35 24.73
CA LEU A 289 -12.09 -19.77 23.55
C LEU A 289 -10.85 -20.58 23.12
N ARG A 290 -10.95 -21.91 23.19
CA ARG A 290 -9.87 -22.84 22.84
C ARG A 290 -10.25 -23.72 21.67
N CYS A 291 -9.33 -23.83 20.72
CA CYS A 291 -9.47 -24.63 19.51
C CYS A 291 -8.28 -25.57 19.33
N TYR A 292 -8.54 -26.73 18.77
CA TYR A 292 -7.55 -27.74 18.43
C TYR A 292 -7.91 -28.41 17.11
N ASN A 293 -6.91 -28.95 16.42
CA ASN A 293 -7.17 -29.75 15.21
C ASN A 293 -8.05 -30.93 15.58
N PHE A 294 -9.13 -31.15 14.81
CA PHE A 294 -10.08 -32.22 15.10
C PHE A 294 -9.41 -33.59 15.05
N SER A 295 -8.62 -33.86 13.99
CA SER A 295 -7.91 -35.13 13.81
C SER A 295 -6.40 -34.94 13.94
N PRO A 296 -5.66 -35.89 14.55
CA PRO A 296 -4.20 -35.91 14.50
C PRO A 296 -3.67 -36.13 13.07
N GLN A 297 -4.48 -36.73 12.19
CA GLN A 297 -4.13 -36.95 10.79
C GLN A 297 -4.57 -35.74 9.96
N ALA A 298 -3.65 -35.17 9.18
CA ALA A 298 -3.99 -34.07 8.29
C ALA A 298 -4.88 -34.54 7.14
N PHE A 299 -6.03 -33.90 6.95
CA PHE A 299 -6.87 -34.13 5.78
C PHE A 299 -6.21 -33.54 4.53
N ALA A 300 -6.22 -34.29 3.43
CA ALA A 300 -5.63 -33.85 2.16
C ALA A 300 -6.44 -32.74 1.46
N SER A 301 -7.72 -32.61 1.80
CA SER A 301 -8.64 -31.59 1.29
C SER A 301 -9.55 -31.11 2.42
N PRO A 302 -10.10 -29.87 2.34
CA PRO A 302 -11.02 -29.36 3.36
C PRO A 302 -12.25 -30.26 3.48
N VAL A 303 -12.73 -30.41 4.72
CA VAL A 303 -14.01 -31.07 4.98
C VAL A 303 -15.12 -30.12 4.55
N VAL A 304 -16.12 -30.60 3.83
CA VAL A 304 -17.25 -29.81 3.29
C VAL A 304 -18.58 -30.18 3.93
N ALA A 305 -18.70 -31.38 4.49
CA ALA A 305 -19.89 -31.82 5.22
C ALA A 305 -19.54 -32.67 6.45
N ILE A 306 -20.34 -32.53 7.51
CA ILE A 306 -20.21 -33.28 8.75
C ILE A 306 -21.58 -33.81 9.16
N ALA A 307 -21.63 -35.07 9.58
CA ALA A 307 -22.78 -35.65 10.25
C ALA A 307 -22.32 -36.56 11.39
N ALA A 308 -23.19 -36.79 12.36
CA ALA A 308 -22.94 -37.79 13.41
C ALA A 308 -23.83 -39.01 13.23
N SER A 309 -23.33 -40.14 13.73
CA SER A 309 -24.13 -41.34 13.85
C SER A 309 -25.30 -41.14 14.81
N LEU A 310 -26.46 -41.66 14.43
CA LEU A 310 -27.62 -41.78 15.31
C LEU A 310 -27.33 -42.79 16.46
N LEU A 311 -26.44 -43.75 16.21
CA LEU A 311 -26.09 -44.83 17.12
C LEU A 311 -24.58 -44.75 17.42
N GLY A 312 -24.24 -44.40 18.66
CA GLY A 312 -22.84 -44.33 19.12
C GLY A 312 -22.17 -42.97 18.95
N ASP A 313 -20.84 -43.01 18.82
CA ASP A 313 -19.92 -41.87 18.87
C ASP A 313 -19.23 -41.55 17.53
N SER A 314 -19.62 -42.26 16.46
CA SER A 314 -19.01 -42.05 15.14
C SER A 314 -19.46 -40.74 14.51
N ILE A 315 -18.52 -40.05 13.87
CA ILE A 315 -18.69 -38.83 13.08
C ILE A 315 -18.30 -39.16 11.64
N PHE A 316 -19.11 -38.73 10.69
CA PHE A 316 -18.89 -38.88 9.27
C PHE A 316 -18.47 -37.53 8.68
N LEU A 317 -17.34 -37.52 7.98
CA LEU A 317 -16.76 -36.33 7.36
C LEU A 317 -16.66 -36.55 5.86
N LEU A 318 -17.06 -35.57 5.07
CA LEU A 318 -16.93 -35.60 3.62
C LEU A 318 -16.02 -34.46 3.17
N SER A 319 -15.08 -34.76 2.28
CA SER A 319 -14.11 -33.83 1.74
C SER A 319 -14.56 -33.22 0.41
N GLU A 320 -14.00 -32.07 0.03
CA GLU A 320 -14.23 -31.44 -1.27
C GLU A 320 -13.77 -32.33 -2.46
N ALA A 321 -12.85 -33.26 -2.21
CA ALA A 321 -12.39 -34.24 -3.20
C ALA A 321 -13.25 -35.52 -3.25
N GLY A 322 -14.33 -35.59 -2.47
CA GLY A 322 -15.23 -36.75 -2.40
C GLY A 322 -14.73 -37.87 -1.49
N GLN A 323 -13.74 -37.60 -0.64
CA GLN A 323 -13.31 -38.57 0.36
C GLN A 323 -14.28 -38.56 1.55
N LEU A 324 -14.83 -39.72 1.88
CA LEU A 324 -15.71 -39.94 3.01
C LEU A 324 -14.90 -40.63 4.12
N TRP A 325 -14.93 -40.08 5.33
CA TRP A 325 -14.25 -40.64 6.50
C TRP A 325 -15.25 -40.96 7.60
N ARG A 326 -15.02 -42.08 8.29
CA ARG A 326 -15.63 -42.40 9.57
C ARG A 326 -14.58 -42.17 10.66
N SER A 327 -14.94 -41.37 11.64
CA SER A 327 -14.09 -41.03 12.78
C SER A 327 -14.83 -41.20 14.10
N ASN A 328 -14.14 -41.36 15.21
CA ASN A 328 -14.74 -41.23 16.54
C ASN A 328 -14.80 -39.75 16.99
N SER A 329 -15.39 -39.44 18.14
CA SER A 329 -15.44 -38.05 18.64
C SER A 329 -14.07 -37.46 18.97
N ALA A 330 -13.06 -38.30 19.20
CA ALA A 330 -11.68 -37.90 19.44
C ALA A 330 -10.92 -37.55 18.14
N GLY A 331 -11.51 -37.81 16.97
CA GLY A 331 -10.92 -37.49 15.67
C GLY A 331 -10.00 -38.55 15.09
N GLU A 332 -9.96 -39.76 15.67
CA GLU A 332 -9.25 -40.89 15.08
C GLU A 332 -10.05 -41.44 13.91
N ILE A 333 -9.39 -41.70 12.77
CA ILE A 333 -10.04 -42.19 11.56
C ILE A 333 -10.11 -43.71 11.61
N GLU A 334 -11.32 -44.25 11.58
CA GLU A 334 -11.59 -45.68 11.69
C GLU A 334 -11.76 -46.35 10.32
N SER A 335 -12.29 -45.63 9.33
CA SER A 335 -12.56 -46.13 7.98
C SER A 335 -12.67 -45.00 6.97
N THR A 336 -12.38 -45.31 5.71
CA THR A 336 -12.36 -44.35 4.60
C THR A 336 -13.02 -44.92 3.37
N ALA A 337 -13.75 -44.10 2.62
CA ALA A 337 -14.39 -44.43 1.36
C ALA A 337 -14.35 -43.23 0.40
N THR A 338 -14.80 -43.43 -0.83
CA THR A 338 -14.89 -42.35 -1.84
C THR A 338 -16.30 -42.32 -2.41
N VAL A 339 -16.87 -41.12 -2.53
CA VAL A 339 -18.22 -40.88 -3.02
C VAL A 339 -18.18 -39.77 -4.08
N GLN A 340 -19.10 -39.83 -5.05
CA GLN A 340 -19.26 -38.77 -6.03
C GLN A 340 -19.98 -37.58 -5.41
N LEU A 341 -19.41 -36.39 -5.54
CA LEU A 341 -19.96 -35.18 -4.94
C LEU A 341 -20.94 -34.45 -5.87
N PRO A 342 -21.93 -33.75 -5.28
CA PRO A 342 -22.73 -32.78 -5.97
C PRO A 342 -22.03 -31.44 -6.20
N TRP A 343 -22.54 -30.69 -7.17
CA TRP A 343 -22.25 -29.26 -7.27
C TRP A 343 -22.93 -28.52 -6.12
N GLY A 344 -22.21 -27.62 -5.46
CA GLY A 344 -22.75 -26.81 -4.35
C GLY A 344 -22.17 -27.19 -2.99
N GLN A 345 -22.93 -26.95 -1.91
CA GLN A 345 -22.55 -27.32 -0.55
C GLN A 345 -23.08 -28.73 -0.24
N PRO A 346 -22.23 -29.78 -0.28
CA PRO A 346 -22.70 -31.14 -0.05
C PRO A 346 -23.13 -31.33 1.41
N ARG A 347 -24.08 -32.23 1.64
CA ARG A 347 -24.54 -32.61 2.99
C ARG A 347 -24.59 -34.12 3.14
N ILE A 348 -24.34 -34.58 4.36
CA ILE A 348 -24.58 -35.96 4.78
C ILE A 348 -25.83 -35.95 5.66
N LEU A 349 -26.87 -36.68 5.26
CA LEU A 349 -28.10 -36.83 6.04
C LEU A 349 -28.16 -38.25 6.63
N PRO A 350 -27.86 -38.43 7.93
CA PRO A 350 -28.01 -39.73 8.58
C PRO A 350 -29.50 -40.03 8.78
N SER A 351 -29.99 -41.10 8.18
CA SER A 351 -31.41 -41.49 8.24
C SER A 351 -31.57 -43.00 8.28
N GLY A 352 -32.37 -43.52 9.21
CA GLY A 352 -32.68 -44.96 9.30
C GLY A 352 -31.46 -45.88 9.47
N GLY A 353 -30.36 -45.37 10.03
CA GLY A 353 -29.10 -46.12 10.15
C GLY A 353 -28.29 -46.20 8.86
N LEU A 354 -28.60 -45.37 7.86
CA LEU A 354 -27.89 -45.22 6.60
C LEU A 354 -27.41 -43.78 6.41
N LEU A 355 -26.49 -43.56 5.47
CA LEU A 355 -26.03 -42.23 5.07
C LEU A 355 -26.65 -41.88 3.72
N LEU A 356 -27.42 -40.81 3.68
CA LEU A 356 -27.98 -40.26 2.44
C LEU A 356 -27.12 -39.07 2.01
N ILE A 357 -26.59 -39.12 0.79
CA ILE A 357 -25.74 -38.07 0.22
C ILE A 357 -26.29 -37.70 -1.17
N PRO A 358 -26.54 -36.41 -1.46
CA PRO A 358 -26.98 -36.00 -2.80
C PRO A 358 -26.01 -36.46 -3.89
N ALA A 359 -26.53 -37.13 -4.91
CA ALA A 359 -25.78 -37.60 -6.06
C ALA A 359 -25.67 -36.45 -7.09
N GLY A 360 -24.47 -36.21 -7.61
CA GLY A 360 -24.17 -34.86 -8.09
C GLY A 360 -24.96 -34.31 -9.27
N ASP A 361 -25.13 -35.11 -10.30
CA ASP A 361 -25.70 -34.64 -11.57
C ASP A 361 -27.17 -35.01 -11.74
N ALA A 362 -27.77 -35.63 -10.72
CA ALA A 362 -29.11 -36.19 -10.76
C ALA A 362 -29.93 -35.76 -9.54
N PRO A 363 -31.26 -35.71 -9.64
CA PRO A 363 -32.13 -35.42 -8.50
C PRO A 363 -32.28 -36.68 -7.64
N MET A 364 -31.17 -37.18 -7.12
CA MET A 364 -31.08 -38.46 -6.41
C MET A 364 -30.27 -38.33 -5.12
N LEU A 365 -30.59 -39.17 -4.15
CA LEU A 365 -29.81 -39.38 -2.93
C LEU A 365 -29.18 -40.76 -2.98
N GLY A 366 -27.85 -40.83 -3.04
CA GLY A 366 -27.13 -42.08 -2.87
C GLY A 366 -27.29 -42.58 -1.43
N VAL A 367 -27.56 -43.88 -1.30
CA VAL A 367 -27.76 -44.56 -0.02
C VAL A 367 -26.50 -45.36 0.31
N TYR A 368 -25.81 -44.98 1.38
CA TYR A 368 -24.51 -45.54 1.75
C TYR A 368 -24.54 -46.20 3.14
N ARG A 369 -23.71 -47.23 3.29
CA ARG A 369 -23.47 -47.94 4.55
C ARG A 369 -22.57 -47.15 5.50
N PRO A 370 -22.97 -46.95 6.77
CA PRO A 370 -22.11 -46.34 7.80
C PRO A 370 -21.27 -47.34 8.60
N ASP A 371 -21.51 -48.65 8.45
CA ASP A 371 -20.79 -49.68 9.21
C ASP A 371 -19.30 -49.72 8.86
N GLN A 372 -18.45 -50.01 9.84
CA GLN A 372 -16.99 -49.94 9.68
C GLN A 372 -16.46 -50.88 8.58
N GLN A 373 -17.02 -52.08 8.47
CA GLN A 373 -16.53 -53.11 7.54
C GLN A 373 -16.89 -52.82 6.09
N SER A 374 -18.06 -52.24 5.84
CA SER A 374 -18.59 -51.95 4.50
C SER A 374 -18.77 -50.44 4.29
N PHE A 375 -17.95 -49.64 4.98
CA PHE A 375 -18.12 -48.20 5.06
C PHE A 375 -18.11 -47.56 3.66
N GLY A 376 -19.11 -46.73 3.38
CA GLY A 376 -19.24 -46.02 2.11
C GLY A 376 -19.61 -46.91 0.91
N GLN A 377 -19.97 -48.17 1.13
CA GLN A 377 -20.59 -48.98 0.06
C GLN A 377 -21.98 -48.41 -0.28
N GLN A 378 -22.18 -48.06 -1.54
CA GLN A 378 -23.50 -47.65 -2.04
C GLN A 378 -24.41 -48.87 -2.16
N LEU A 379 -25.58 -48.81 -1.52
CA LEU A 379 -26.60 -49.84 -1.57
C LEU A 379 -27.67 -49.56 -2.62
N ASP A 380 -28.05 -48.30 -2.73
CA ASP A 380 -29.17 -47.86 -3.55
C ASP A 380 -29.03 -46.37 -3.91
N ALA A 381 -29.95 -45.86 -4.71
CA ALA A 381 -30.15 -44.44 -4.97
C ALA A 381 -31.64 -44.11 -4.95
N LEU A 382 -32.03 -43.20 -4.06
CA LEU A 382 -33.40 -42.73 -3.95
C LEU A 382 -33.63 -41.55 -4.90
N LEU A 383 -34.63 -41.65 -5.77
CA LEU A 383 -35.03 -40.55 -6.66
C LEU A 383 -35.88 -39.51 -5.89
N VAL A 384 -35.42 -38.27 -5.86
CA VAL A 384 -36.11 -37.13 -5.25
C VAL A 384 -36.54 -36.17 -6.35
N MET A 385 -37.66 -36.49 -7.00
CA MET A 385 -38.14 -35.70 -8.15
C MET A 385 -39.64 -35.39 -8.03
N PRO A 386 -40.00 -34.32 -7.29
CA PRO A 386 -41.38 -33.86 -7.22
C PRO A 386 -41.97 -33.50 -8.58
N SER A 387 -43.23 -33.85 -8.84
CA SER A 387 -43.90 -33.53 -10.11
C SER A 387 -43.93 -32.02 -10.41
N ALA A 388 -44.10 -31.20 -9.38
CA ALA A 388 -44.03 -29.74 -9.48
C ALA A 388 -42.62 -29.24 -9.83
N ALA A 389 -41.56 -29.91 -9.36
CA ALA A 389 -40.17 -29.58 -9.72
C ALA A 389 -39.90 -29.87 -11.20
N ILE A 390 -40.42 -30.98 -11.71
CA ILE A 390 -40.33 -31.33 -13.15
C ILE A 390 -41.01 -30.26 -14.00
N ALA A 391 -42.23 -29.85 -13.62
CA ALA A 391 -42.96 -28.81 -14.33
C ALA A 391 -42.23 -27.45 -14.32
N ALA A 392 -41.48 -27.17 -13.25
CA ALA A 392 -40.66 -25.96 -13.11
C ALA A 392 -39.26 -26.07 -13.76
N GLY A 393 -38.89 -27.23 -14.33
CA GLY A 393 -37.57 -27.45 -14.91
C GLY A 393 -36.43 -27.53 -13.88
N GLN A 394 -36.74 -27.93 -12.65
CA GLN A 394 -35.79 -28.10 -11.54
C GLN A 394 -35.35 -29.56 -11.48
N ASP A 395 -34.20 -29.86 -12.08
CA ASP A 395 -33.68 -31.20 -12.33
C ASP A 395 -32.55 -31.63 -11.39
N ARG A 396 -32.16 -30.79 -10.41
CA ARG A 396 -31.07 -31.07 -9.47
C ARG A 396 -31.49 -30.89 -8.03
N LEU A 397 -30.89 -31.70 -7.17
CA LEU A 397 -31.02 -31.61 -5.72
C LEU A 397 -29.82 -30.84 -5.14
N LEU A 398 -30.05 -29.66 -4.57
CA LEU A 398 -29.01 -28.81 -3.99
C LEU A 398 -28.72 -29.13 -2.52
N ASP A 399 -29.76 -29.27 -1.70
CA ASP A 399 -29.64 -29.54 -0.27
C ASP A 399 -30.83 -30.35 0.23
N VAL A 400 -30.63 -31.09 1.32
CA VAL A 400 -31.65 -31.89 1.99
C VAL A 400 -31.58 -31.71 3.51
N ALA A 401 -32.72 -31.69 4.16
CA ALA A 401 -32.77 -31.61 5.62
C ALA A 401 -33.92 -32.45 6.17
N GLN A 402 -33.80 -32.84 7.43
CA GLN A 402 -34.88 -33.45 8.19
C GLN A 402 -35.20 -32.55 9.39
N THR A 403 -36.49 -32.23 9.56
CA THR A 403 -36.97 -31.49 10.74
C THR A 403 -38.21 -32.21 11.28
N GLY A 404 -38.15 -32.71 12.51
CA GLY A 404 -39.19 -33.60 13.03
C GLY A 404 -39.38 -34.80 12.12
N GLU A 405 -40.58 -34.96 11.59
CA GLU A 405 -40.97 -36.09 10.75
C GLU A 405 -40.91 -35.83 9.24
N ASN A 406 -40.62 -34.59 8.86
CA ASN A 406 -40.67 -34.15 7.47
C ASN A 406 -39.27 -34.05 6.89
N TYR A 407 -39.15 -34.48 5.64
CA TYR A 407 -37.96 -34.27 4.83
C TYR A 407 -38.15 -33.04 3.96
N TRP A 408 -37.05 -32.35 3.70
CA TRP A 408 -37.03 -31.17 2.87
C TRP A 408 -36.02 -31.35 1.76
N ALA A 409 -36.40 -30.97 0.55
CA ALA A 409 -35.55 -30.97 -0.62
C ALA A 409 -35.52 -29.57 -1.23
N LEU A 410 -34.31 -29.06 -1.43
CA LEU A 410 -34.07 -27.86 -2.21
C LEU A 410 -33.70 -28.28 -3.63
N MET A 411 -34.56 -27.96 -4.59
CA MET A 411 -34.37 -28.32 -5.98
C MET A 411 -33.97 -27.08 -6.78
N ALA A 412 -33.11 -27.23 -7.78
CA ALA A 412 -32.78 -26.17 -8.72
C ALA A 412 -32.69 -26.71 -10.14
N GLY A 413 -32.71 -25.79 -11.11
CA GLY A 413 -32.45 -26.11 -12.52
C GLY A 413 -31.47 -25.11 -13.13
N ASN A 414 -30.96 -25.42 -14.32
CA ASN A 414 -30.01 -24.53 -15.01
C ASN A 414 -30.51 -23.09 -15.17
N ASN A 415 -31.79 -22.93 -15.50
CA ASN A 415 -32.45 -21.65 -15.76
C ASN A 415 -33.71 -21.46 -14.90
N ALA A 416 -33.89 -22.30 -13.88
CA ALA A 416 -35.05 -22.29 -13.01
C ALA A 416 -34.64 -21.81 -11.61
N ALA A 417 -35.45 -20.93 -11.02
CA ALA A 417 -35.23 -20.50 -9.64
C ALA A 417 -35.29 -21.71 -8.69
N PRO A 418 -34.53 -21.69 -7.57
CA PRO A 418 -34.61 -22.75 -6.57
C PRO A 418 -36.03 -22.92 -6.03
N GLY A 419 -36.49 -24.17 -5.92
CA GLY A 419 -37.79 -24.55 -5.37
C GLY A 419 -37.63 -25.34 -4.08
N LEU A 420 -38.47 -25.05 -3.09
CA LEU A 420 -38.52 -25.78 -1.83
C LEU A 420 -39.65 -26.79 -1.86
N TYR A 421 -39.35 -28.03 -1.49
CA TYR A 421 -40.33 -29.12 -1.41
C TYR A 421 -40.25 -29.81 -0.07
N GLN A 422 -41.42 -30.00 0.55
CA GLN A 422 -41.59 -30.84 1.70
C GLN A 422 -42.00 -32.25 1.25
N LEU A 423 -41.37 -33.28 1.81
CA LEU A 423 -41.67 -34.68 1.53
C LEU A 423 -41.99 -35.42 2.84
N ASP A 424 -42.81 -36.47 2.71
CA ASP A 424 -43.11 -37.37 3.82
C ASP A 424 -41.95 -38.33 4.14
N ARG A 425 -42.12 -39.18 5.17
CA ARG A 425 -41.10 -40.16 5.59
C ARG A 425 -40.71 -41.18 4.51
N GLN A 426 -41.58 -41.41 3.54
CA GLN A 426 -41.34 -42.32 2.42
C GLN A 426 -40.77 -41.59 1.21
N TRP A 427 -40.43 -40.30 1.36
CA TRP A 427 -40.00 -39.41 0.28
C TRP A 427 -41.07 -39.20 -0.80
N GLY A 428 -42.33 -39.41 -0.45
CA GLY A 428 -43.51 -39.23 -1.30
C GLY A 428 -44.27 -37.93 -1.02
N ASN A 429 -45.37 -37.74 -1.76
CA ASN A 429 -46.36 -36.66 -1.60
C ASN A 429 -45.77 -35.25 -1.43
N PRO A 430 -44.99 -34.76 -2.41
CA PRO A 430 -44.28 -33.51 -2.24
C PRO A 430 -45.23 -32.31 -2.19
N LEU A 431 -45.14 -31.51 -1.13
CA LEU A 431 -45.78 -30.21 -1.03
C LEU A 431 -44.78 -29.12 -1.45
N GLY A 432 -45.07 -28.41 -2.55
CA GLY A 432 -44.27 -27.28 -2.98
C GLY A 432 -44.48 -26.06 -2.10
N VAL A 433 -43.40 -25.47 -1.61
CA VAL A 433 -43.41 -24.24 -0.81
C VAL A 433 -42.87 -23.11 -1.66
N ALA A 434 -43.74 -22.13 -1.97
CA ALA A 434 -43.36 -20.98 -2.76
C ALA A 434 -42.53 -20.00 -1.93
N LEU A 435 -41.23 -19.93 -2.18
CA LEU A 435 -40.34 -18.93 -1.59
C LEU A 435 -40.64 -17.56 -2.24
N GLY A 436 -40.93 -16.56 -1.41
CA GLY A 436 -41.34 -15.23 -1.90
C GLY A 436 -40.21 -14.38 -2.48
N GLU A 437 -38.95 -14.66 -2.12
CA GLU A 437 -37.77 -13.92 -2.57
C GLU A 437 -36.83 -14.80 -3.43
N GLN A 438 -36.10 -14.18 -4.35
CA GLN A 438 -35.12 -14.87 -5.20
C GLN A 438 -33.84 -15.15 -4.41
N LEU A 439 -33.62 -16.42 -4.08
CA LEU A 439 -32.43 -16.93 -3.43
C LEU A 439 -31.31 -17.19 -4.44
N LEU A 440 -30.08 -16.77 -4.11
CA LEU A 440 -28.88 -16.91 -4.94
C LEU A 440 -28.08 -18.17 -4.60
N ALA A 441 -27.80 -18.38 -3.31
CA ALA A 441 -27.08 -19.56 -2.83
C ALA A 441 -27.73 -20.11 -1.55
N PRO A 442 -28.97 -20.63 -1.66
CA PRO A 442 -29.72 -21.12 -0.51
C PRO A 442 -29.21 -22.45 0.03
N TYR A 443 -29.32 -22.62 1.34
CA TYR A 443 -29.03 -23.86 2.06
C TYR A 443 -29.92 -23.98 3.31
N PHE A 444 -29.98 -25.18 3.88
CA PHE A 444 -30.82 -25.47 5.03
C PHE A 444 -30.10 -25.40 6.37
N ILE A 445 -30.82 -24.91 7.38
CA ILE A 445 -30.45 -25.05 8.79
C ILE A 445 -31.68 -25.63 9.51
N ALA A 446 -31.55 -26.85 10.03
CA ALA A 446 -32.57 -27.44 10.88
C ALA A 446 -32.54 -26.74 12.24
N TRP A 447 -33.65 -26.14 12.67
CA TRP A 447 -33.76 -25.47 13.96
C TRP A 447 -35.06 -25.83 14.66
N ARG A 448 -34.95 -26.72 15.66
CA ARG A 448 -36.10 -27.26 16.42
C ARG A 448 -37.03 -28.04 15.50
N ASP A 449 -38.32 -27.71 15.52
CA ASP A 449 -39.36 -28.20 14.62
C ASP A 449 -39.48 -27.36 13.34
N LYS A 450 -38.62 -26.36 13.15
CA LYS A 450 -38.65 -25.44 12.02
C LYS A 450 -37.45 -25.63 11.10
N LEU A 451 -37.65 -25.24 9.85
CA LEU A 451 -36.58 -25.14 8.87
C LEU A 451 -36.23 -23.68 8.66
N LEU A 452 -34.94 -23.35 8.71
CA LEU A 452 -34.43 -22.07 8.23
C LEU A 452 -33.83 -22.29 6.84
N VAL A 453 -34.23 -21.47 5.88
CA VAL A 453 -33.62 -21.40 4.56
C VAL A 453 -32.77 -20.13 4.54
N ALA A 454 -31.47 -20.31 4.69
CA ALA A 454 -30.50 -19.21 4.68
C ALA A 454 -29.88 -19.09 3.30
N ASP A 455 -29.48 -17.88 2.91
CA ASP A 455 -28.73 -17.64 1.70
C ASP A 455 -27.30 -17.24 2.08
N SER A 456 -26.29 -17.94 1.56
CA SER A 456 -24.89 -17.55 1.79
C SER A 456 -24.50 -16.30 1.01
N MET A 457 -25.31 -15.87 0.05
CA MET A 457 -25.15 -14.69 -0.80
C MET A 457 -26.14 -13.56 -0.45
N GLN A 458 -26.92 -13.67 0.63
CA GLN A 458 -27.82 -12.60 1.10
C GLN A 458 -28.02 -12.68 2.62
N MET A 459 -28.38 -11.58 3.31
CA MET A 459 -28.70 -11.64 4.75
C MET A 459 -30.07 -12.24 5.07
N LEU A 460 -30.77 -12.76 4.07
CA LEU A 460 -32.08 -13.34 4.24
C LEU A 460 -31.96 -14.73 4.88
N ILE A 461 -32.69 -14.93 5.98
CA ILE A 461 -32.89 -16.24 6.59
C ILE A 461 -34.41 -16.44 6.70
N GLN A 462 -35.00 -17.16 5.76
CA GLN A 462 -36.43 -17.40 5.72
C GLN A 462 -36.81 -18.53 6.70
N ARG A 463 -37.80 -18.28 7.56
CA ARG A 463 -38.38 -19.31 8.44
C ARG A 463 -39.49 -20.07 7.74
N VAL A 464 -39.45 -21.39 7.82
CA VAL A 464 -40.49 -22.28 7.30
C VAL A 464 -40.95 -23.17 8.44
N ALA A 465 -42.26 -23.15 8.71
CA ALA A 465 -42.87 -24.01 9.71
C ALA A 465 -42.90 -25.47 9.24
N SER A 466 -43.10 -26.39 10.17
CA SER A 466 -43.16 -27.84 9.90
C SER A 466 -44.29 -28.24 8.95
N ASP A 467 -45.27 -27.38 8.70
CA ASP A 467 -46.41 -27.59 7.80
C ASP A 467 -46.21 -26.97 6.40
N GLY A 468 -45.02 -26.42 6.10
CA GLY A 468 -44.75 -25.74 4.82
C GLY A 468 -45.13 -24.26 4.79
N ARG A 469 -45.73 -23.71 5.85
CA ARG A 469 -46.09 -22.30 5.89
C ARG A 469 -44.86 -21.41 6.09
N LEU A 470 -44.72 -20.38 5.28
CA LEU A 470 -43.72 -19.34 5.49
C LEU A 470 -44.07 -18.49 6.72
N GLU A 471 -43.10 -18.33 7.61
CA GLU A 471 -43.18 -17.38 8.73
C GLU A 471 -42.40 -16.10 8.39
N ALA A 472 -42.47 -15.09 9.25
CA ALA A 472 -41.62 -13.90 9.08
C ALA A 472 -40.13 -14.31 9.02
N PRO A 473 -39.28 -13.71 8.19
CA PRO A 473 -37.85 -13.99 8.18
C PRO A 473 -37.22 -13.89 9.57
N PHE A 474 -36.16 -14.66 9.81
CA PHE A 474 -35.35 -14.58 11.01
C PHE A 474 -34.41 -13.37 10.91
N GLU A 475 -34.60 -12.40 11.80
CA GLU A 475 -33.75 -11.22 11.87
C GLU A 475 -32.64 -11.36 12.91
N SER A 476 -31.39 -11.46 12.45
CA SER A 476 -30.21 -11.48 13.32
C SER A 476 -29.60 -10.09 13.44
N SER A 477 -29.68 -9.46 14.63
CA SER A 477 -28.99 -8.20 14.90
C SER A 477 -27.47 -8.35 14.86
N LEU A 478 -26.93 -9.50 15.27
CA LEU A 478 -25.50 -9.80 15.20
C LEU A 478 -25.01 -9.87 13.75
N LEU A 479 -25.81 -10.44 12.84
CA LEU A 479 -25.46 -10.51 11.42
C LEU A 479 -25.49 -9.12 10.77
N LYS A 480 -26.46 -8.28 11.15
CA LYS A 480 -26.50 -6.86 10.74
C LYS A 480 -25.26 -6.11 11.25
N GLN A 481 -24.88 -6.32 12.52
CA GLN A 481 -23.69 -5.72 13.11
C GLN A 481 -22.40 -6.10 12.37
N GLU A 482 -22.20 -7.38 12.05
CA GLU A 482 -21.03 -7.84 11.27
C GLU A 482 -20.90 -7.12 9.93
N ARG A 483 -22.02 -6.97 9.22
CA ARG A 483 -22.03 -6.22 7.97
C ARG A 483 -21.64 -4.76 8.20
N ASP A 484 -22.23 -4.10 9.17
CA ASP A 484 -21.98 -2.68 9.45
C ASP A 484 -20.52 -2.42 9.84
N ASP A 485 -19.92 -3.32 10.63
CA ASP A 485 -18.52 -3.24 11.04
C ASP A 485 -17.56 -3.46 9.85
N TRP A 486 -17.90 -4.38 8.94
CA TRP A 486 -17.17 -4.54 7.68
C TRP A 486 -17.28 -3.30 6.79
N ILE A 487 -18.47 -2.71 6.65
CA ILE A 487 -18.67 -1.50 5.85
C ILE A 487 -17.81 -0.35 6.40
N LYS A 488 -17.83 -0.14 7.72
CA LYS A 488 -17.03 0.92 8.37
C LYS A 488 -15.53 0.73 8.15
N THR A 489 -15.02 -0.47 8.38
CA THR A 489 -13.59 -0.78 8.21
C THR A 489 -13.16 -0.68 6.73
N SER A 490 -14.01 -1.12 5.81
CA SER A 490 -13.79 -0.98 4.37
C SER A 490 -13.74 0.50 3.93
N GLN A 491 -14.70 1.32 4.39
CA GLN A 491 -14.72 2.76 4.12
C GLN A 491 -13.48 3.48 4.67
N GLN A 492 -13.07 3.19 5.90
CA GLN A 492 -11.86 3.79 6.49
C GLN A 492 -10.59 3.46 5.69
N ARG A 493 -10.42 2.19 5.27
CA ARG A 493 -9.26 1.78 4.45
C ARG A 493 -9.29 2.42 3.05
N SER A 494 -10.47 2.59 2.46
CA SER A 494 -10.62 3.30 1.18
C SER A 494 -10.26 4.78 1.28
N LEU A 495 -10.73 5.46 2.34
CA LEU A 495 -10.45 6.87 2.59
C LEU A 495 -8.95 7.10 2.88
N MET A 496 -8.33 6.22 3.68
CA MET A 496 -6.88 6.21 3.88
C MET A 496 -6.11 6.00 2.58
N ARG A 497 -6.60 5.16 1.66
CA ARG A 497 -5.96 4.99 0.34
C ARG A 497 -6.08 6.24 -0.52
N GLN A 498 -7.23 6.90 -0.54
CA GLN A 498 -7.41 8.13 -1.32
C GLN A 498 -6.53 9.27 -0.78
N LEU A 499 -6.46 9.44 0.53
CA LEU A 499 -5.55 10.40 1.17
C LEU A 499 -4.07 10.01 0.96
N GLY A 500 -3.76 8.72 1.07
CA GLY A 500 -2.42 8.16 0.87
C GLY A 500 -1.91 8.29 -0.57
N ILE A 501 -2.77 8.25 -1.59
CA ILE A 501 -2.37 8.46 -3.00
C ILE A 501 -2.41 9.94 -3.38
N GLY A 502 -3.32 10.73 -2.82
CA GLY A 502 -3.47 12.15 -3.16
C GLY A 502 -2.33 13.04 -2.65
N LEU A 503 -1.92 12.85 -1.39
CA LEU A 503 -0.86 13.64 -0.76
C LEU A 503 0.52 13.55 -1.45
N PRO A 504 1.07 12.36 -1.80
CA PRO A 504 2.34 12.27 -2.52
C PRO A 504 2.30 12.94 -3.88
N LEU A 505 1.17 12.83 -4.61
CA LEU A 505 1.02 13.45 -5.92
C LEU A 505 1.11 14.98 -5.82
N ILE A 506 0.49 15.56 -4.78
CA ILE A 506 0.57 16.99 -4.49
C ILE A 506 2.01 17.39 -4.15
N VAL A 507 2.72 16.60 -3.34
CA VAL A 507 4.14 16.86 -3.00
C VAL A 507 5.02 16.79 -4.24
N ILE A 508 4.85 15.79 -5.11
CA ILE A 508 5.56 15.67 -6.39
C ILE A 508 5.32 16.91 -7.25
N LEU A 509 4.06 17.35 -7.37
CA LEU A 509 3.70 18.50 -8.19
C LEU A 509 4.28 19.81 -7.64
N LEU A 510 4.34 19.97 -6.31
CA LEU A 510 5.02 21.08 -5.66
C LEU A 510 6.54 21.05 -5.89
N CYS A 511 7.19 19.88 -5.83
CA CYS A 511 8.61 19.73 -6.13
C CYS A 511 8.93 20.07 -7.59
N ILE A 512 8.10 19.64 -8.54
CA ILE A 512 8.24 19.99 -9.96
C ILE A 512 8.08 21.50 -10.16
N ALA A 513 7.07 22.11 -9.54
CA ALA A 513 6.87 23.56 -9.60
C ALA A 513 8.07 24.34 -9.05
N ALA A 514 8.64 23.90 -7.92
CA ALA A 514 9.84 24.50 -7.35
C ALA A 514 11.06 24.36 -8.27
N ALA A 515 11.26 23.19 -8.91
CA ALA A 515 12.33 22.97 -9.88
C ALA A 515 12.20 23.85 -11.14
N LEU A 516 10.97 24.01 -11.65
CA LEU A 516 10.69 24.88 -12.80
C LEU A 516 10.92 26.36 -12.46
N LEU A 517 10.47 26.81 -11.28
CA LEU A 517 10.74 28.16 -10.79
C LEU A 517 12.25 28.42 -10.67
N TYR A 518 12.99 27.46 -10.13
CA TYR A 518 14.45 27.55 -10.04
C TYR A 518 15.09 27.70 -11.43
N LEU A 519 14.72 26.85 -12.40
CA LEU A 519 15.28 26.88 -13.75
C LEU A 519 14.99 28.20 -14.48
N ALA A 520 13.77 28.71 -14.35
CA ALA A 520 13.38 30.00 -14.91
C ALA A 520 14.20 31.15 -14.30
N SER A 521 14.40 31.10 -12.99
CA SER A 521 15.12 32.12 -12.25
C SER A 521 16.63 32.12 -12.55
N TYR A 522 17.22 30.94 -12.77
CA TYR A 522 18.61 30.78 -13.19
C TYR A 522 18.87 31.37 -14.58
N ARG A 523 17.96 31.15 -15.54
CA ARG A 523 18.05 31.73 -16.88
C ARG A 523 18.09 33.26 -16.83
N ALA A 524 17.18 33.86 -16.06
CA ALA A 524 17.11 35.31 -15.90
C ALA A 524 18.37 35.93 -15.28
N LEU A 525 19.05 35.20 -14.38
CA LEU A 525 20.31 35.64 -13.77
C LEU A 525 21.50 35.58 -14.73
N CYS A 526 21.53 34.61 -15.65
CA CYS A 526 22.53 34.55 -16.71
C CYS A 526 22.39 35.70 -17.72
N ASP A 527 21.22 36.34 -17.80
CA ASP A 527 20.94 37.50 -18.65
C ASP A 527 21.30 38.85 -17.99
N LEU A 528 21.85 38.85 -16.76
CA LEU A 528 22.37 40.07 -16.14
C LEU A 528 23.72 40.47 -16.75
N PRO A 529 23.93 41.75 -17.11
CA PRO A 529 25.19 42.21 -17.66
C PRO A 529 26.33 42.09 -16.61
N GLN A 530 27.33 41.26 -16.89
CA GLN A 530 28.54 41.10 -16.08
C GLN A 530 29.49 42.31 -16.22
N LYS A 531 29.09 43.48 -15.70
CA LYS A 531 30.00 44.61 -15.50
C LYS A 531 30.61 44.54 -14.10
N ARG A 532 31.95 44.59 -14.00
CA ARG A 532 32.68 44.64 -12.73
C ARG A 532 32.29 45.91 -11.95
N SER A 533 32.07 45.78 -10.65
CA SER A 533 31.93 46.92 -9.75
C SER A 533 33.23 47.73 -9.76
N ALA A 534 33.16 49.03 -10.05
CA ALA A 534 34.36 49.87 -10.02
C ALA A 534 34.84 50.04 -8.57
N LEU A 535 36.16 50.02 -8.35
CA LEU A 535 36.73 50.29 -7.02
C LEU A 535 36.30 51.68 -6.54
N LEU A 536 35.83 51.75 -5.29
CA LEU A 536 35.52 53.01 -4.61
C LEU A 536 36.82 53.75 -4.25
N ASP A 537 37.47 54.41 -5.21
CA ASP A 537 38.57 55.33 -4.91
C ASP A 537 38.71 56.46 -5.96
N PRO A 538 38.77 57.75 -5.57
CA PRO A 538 38.29 58.36 -4.32
C PRO A 538 36.80 58.75 -4.41
N LEU A 539 36.12 58.80 -3.26
CA LEU A 539 34.68 59.05 -3.16
C LEU A 539 34.22 60.30 -3.92
N PRO A 540 33.22 60.20 -4.83
CA PRO A 540 32.54 61.39 -5.33
C PRO A 540 31.79 62.06 -4.17
N ALA A 541 32.14 63.30 -3.85
CA ALA A 541 31.38 64.12 -2.91
C ALA A 541 29.96 64.31 -3.46
N GLY A 542 28.93 63.96 -2.66
CA GLY A 542 27.52 64.12 -3.05
C GLY A 542 26.62 62.88 -2.98
N ILE A 543 27.06 61.76 -2.39
CA ILE A 543 26.21 60.56 -2.24
C ILE A 543 25.08 60.85 -1.24
N HIS A 544 23.83 60.74 -1.70
CA HIS A 544 22.65 60.80 -0.86
C HIS A 544 22.23 59.39 -0.44
N TRP A 545 22.41 59.06 0.83
CA TRP A 545 21.98 57.78 1.40
C TRP A 545 20.51 57.83 1.83
N LEU A 546 19.75 56.79 1.46
CA LEU A 546 18.39 56.64 1.96
C LEU A 546 18.41 56.21 3.44
N PRO A 547 17.62 56.87 4.31
CA PRO A 547 17.51 56.45 5.70
C PRO A 547 16.77 55.11 5.82
N GLN A 548 17.15 54.33 6.83
CA GLN A 548 16.41 53.12 7.18
C GLN A 548 15.03 53.48 7.77
N SER A 549 14.04 52.64 7.53
CA SER A 549 12.69 52.86 8.08
C SER A 549 12.67 52.72 9.60
N ALA A 550 12.09 53.71 10.29
CA ALA A 550 11.91 53.70 11.74
C ALA A 550 10.97 52.58 12.24
N HIS A 551 10.21 51.95 11.34
CA HIS A 551 9.23 50.91 11.66
C HIS A 551 9.74 49.48 11.40
N LYS A 552 10.96 49.32 10.86
CA LYS A 552 11.54 48.04 10.46
C LYS A 552 11.56 47.02 11.60
N ASP A 553 12.18 47.36 12.74
CA ASP A 553 12.35 46.44 13.86
C ASP A 553 11.01 46.02 14.49
N ARG A 554 10.04 46.95 14.54
CA ARG A 554 8.69 46.68 15.02
C ARG A 554 7.92 45.76 14.07
N ALA A 555 8.12 45.91 12.75
CA ALA A 555 7.47 45.07 11.75
C ALA A 555 7.99 43.62 11.80
N ILE A 556 9.31 43.43 11.95
CA ILE A 556 9.92 42.11 12.10
C ILE A 556 9.46 41.43 13.39
N ALA A 557 9.43 42.17 14.51
CA ALA A 557 8.94 41.64 15.77
C ALA A 557 7.47 41.21 15.70
N ARG A 558 6.61 41.97 14.99
CA ARG A 558 5.20 41.62 14.78
C ARG A 558 5.05 40.33 13.97
N LEU A 559 5.76 40.19 12.85
CA LEU A 559 5.71 38.99 12.02
C LEU A 559 6.24 37.75 12.75
N GLY A 560 7.35 37.90 13.48
CA GLY A 560 7.88 36.84 14.34
C GLY A 560 6.89 36.39 15.41
N MET A 561 6.23 37.34 16.09
CA MET A 561 5.17 37.04 17.06
C MET A 561 3.97 36.33 16.42
N VAL A 562 3.53 36.73 15.23
CA VAL A 562 2.42 36.06 14.53
C VAL A 562 2.79 34.60 14.24
N LEU A 563 3.98 34.32 13.70
CA LEU A 563 4.43 32.96 13.39
C LEU A 563 4.54 32.07 14.63
N LEU A 564 5.00 32.63 15.75
CA LEU A 564 5.04 31.90 17.03
C LEU A 564 3.66 31.66 17.61
N LEU A 565 2.77 32.65 17.57
CA LEU A 565 1.40 32.51 18.05
C LEU A 565 0.63 31.47 17.23
N THR A 566 0.76 31.45 15.90
CA THR A 566 0.15 30.42 15.07
C THR A 566 0.69 29.03 15.41
N SER A 567 1.99 28.92 15.68
CA SER A 567 2.61 27.65 16.08
C SER A 567 2.16 27.18 17.45
N ALA A 568 2.01 28.10 18.41
CA ALA A 568 1.50 27.81 19.74
C ALA A 568 0.03 27.37 19.70
N VAL A 569 -0.82 28.06 18.92
CA VAL A 569 -2.23 27.67 18.73
C VAL A 569 -2.32 26.26 18.13
N ALA A 570 -1.56 25.96 17.09
CA ALA A 570 -1.54 24.62 16.49
C ALA A 570 -1.12 23.55 17.51
N LEU A 571 -0.10 23.81 18.32
CA LEU A 571 0.36 22.89 19.38
C LEU A 571 -0.73 22.65 20.44
N THR A 572 -1.46 23.70 20.84
CA THR A 572 -2.58 23.55 21.79
C THR A 572 -3.77 22.78 21.20
N VAL A 573 -4.15 23.06 19.96
CA VAL A 573 -5.26 22.38 19.28
C VAL A 573 -4.94 20.90 19.07
N LEU A 574 -3.76 20.59 18.54
CA LEU A 574 -3.33 19.20 18.29
C LEU A 574 -3.14 18.42 19.60
N GLY A 575 -2.64 19.06 20.66
CA GLY A 575 -2.55 18.45 21.99
C GLY A 575 -3.90 18.09 22.60
N SER A 576 -4.94 18.90 22.34
CA SER A 576 -6.29 18.66 22.85
C SER A 576 -7.02 17.49 22.16
N LEU A 577 -6.68 17.19 20.90
CA LEU A 577 -7.37 16.19 20.08
C LEU A 577 -6.82 14.76 20.23
N GLY A 578 -5.53 14.59 20.52
CA GLY A 578 -4.94 13.24 20.63
C GLY A 578 -3.71 13.14 21.53
N GLY A 579 -3.65 13.99 22.57
CA GLY A 579 -2.67 13.90 23.63
C GLY A 579 -1.24 14.21 23.20
N TRP A 580 -0.26 13.76 23.99
CA TRP A 580 1.14 14.17 23.85
C TRP A 580 1.79 13.77 22.51
N ARG A 581 1.35 12.65 21.91
CA ARG A 581 1.88 12.16 20.63
C ARG A 581 1.53 13.10 19.47
N GLN A 582 0.29 13.58 19.42
CA GLN A 582 -0.14 14.56 18.39
C GLN A 582 0.44 15.95 18.67
N ALA A 583 0.61 16.34 19.94
CA ALA A 583 1.32 17.58 20.30
C ALA A 583 2.80 17.56 19.84
N ALA A 584 3.49 16.42 19.93
CA ALA A 584 4.88 16.30 19.48
C ALA A 584 5.04 16.55 17.97
N ALA A 585 4.01 16.28 17.17
CA ALA A 585 4.02 16.54 15.72
C ALA A 585 4.13 18.04 15.37
N ALA A 586 3.78 18.94 16.29
CA ALA A 586 3.84 20.40 16.07
C ALA A 586 5.21 21.05 16.37
N LEU A 587 6.13 20.31 16.99
CA LEU A 587 7.47 20.80 17.34
C LEU A 587 8.30 21.31 16.13
N PRO A 588 8.29 20.65 14.95
CA PRO A 588 8.99 21.13 13.76
C PRO A 588 8.53 22.51 13.31
N MET A 589 7.22 22.80 13.38
CA MET A 589 6.66 24.09 12.98
C MET A 589 7.09 25.22 13.93
N LEU A 590 7.22 24.93 15.23
CA LEU A 590 7.73 25.88 16.22
C LEU A 590 9.21 26.20 15.99
N MET A 591 10.04 25.18 15.75
CA MET A 591 11.45 25.35 15.43
C MET A 591 11.67 26.12 14.13
N ALA A 592 10.86 25.82 13.10
CA ALA A 592 10.86 26.54 11.84
C ALA A 592 10.51 28.03 12.00
N SER A 593 9.52 28.35 12.85
CA SER A 593 9.10 29.72 13.11
C SER A 593 10.17 30.54 13.84
N LEU A 594 10.86 29.94 14.81
CA LEU A 594 12.00 30.56 15.51
C LEU A 594 13.16 30.84 14.54
N TYR A 595 13.51 29.85 13.71
CA TYR A 595 14.55 30.01 12.71
C TYR A 595 14.19 31.10 11.68
N ALA A 596 12.96 31.09 11.17
CA ALA A 596 12.47 32.09 10.22
C ALA A 596 12.50 33.51 10.78
N TRP A 597 12.12 33.72 12.05
CA TRP A 597 12.23 35.01 12.71
C TRP A 597 13.70 35.48 12.76
N SER A 598 14.63 34.59 13.10
CA SER A 598 16.05 34.94 13.16
C SER A 598 16.65 35.33 11.79
N GLU A 599 16.20 34.69 10.72
CA GLU A 599 16.63 34.97 9.35
C GLU A 599 15.98 36.26 8.82
N LEU A 600 14.71 36.51 9.12
CA LEU A 600 14.02 37.78 8.79
C LEU A 600 14.74 39.00 9.39
N ALA A 601 15.18 38.89 10.64
CA ALA A 601 15.97 39.92 11.31
C ALA A 601 17.31 40.15 10.59
N ARG A 602 18.01 39.08 10.20
CA ARG A 602 19.31 39.14 9.50
C ARG A 602 19.21 39.74 8.10
N GLY A 603 18.15 39.45 7.36
CA GLY A 603 17.96 39.96 5.98
C GLY A 603 17.44 41.40 5.91
N SER A 604 17.05 41.99 7.03
CA SER A 604 16.50 43.35 7.10
C SER A 604 17.58 44.41 7.30
N GLY A 605 18.42 44.57 6.27
CA GLY A 605 19.53 45.51 6.27
C GLY A 605 19.83 46.02 4.86
N GLY A 606 21.02 46.61 4.72
CA GLY A 606 21.48 47.18 3.46
C GLY A 606 21.28 48.69 3.36
N HIS A 607 21.97 49.30 2.40
CA HIS A 607 21.99 50.74 2.20
C HIS A 607 21.92 51.05 0.70
N LEU A 608 21.15 52.07 0.34
CA LEU A 608 21.08 52.59 -1.03
C LEU A 608 21.61 54.03 -1.04
N GLY A 609 22.68 54.25 -1.77
CA GLY A 609 23.26 55.55 -2.06
C GLY A 609 22.95 55.97 -3.50
N LEU A 610 22.51 57.21 -3.69
CA LEU A 610 22.20 57.76 -5.00
C LEU A 610 23.18 58.90 -5.35
N LEU A 611 23.72 58.89 -6.58
CA LEU A 611 24.65 59.89 -7.10
C LEU A 611 24.32 60.21 -8.56
N ASP A 612 23.56 61.26 -8.87
CA ASP A 612 23.17 61.68 -10.23
C ASP A 612 22.81 60.55 -11.22
N GLN A 613 23.76 60.07 -12.03
CA GLN A 613 23.58 58.97 -13.01
C GLN A 613 24.01 57.59 -12.51
N HIS A 614 24.60 57.50 -11.32
CA HIS A 614 25.11 56.30 -10.67
C HIS A 614 24.36 55.98 -9.37
N PHE A 615 24.51 54.74 -8.90
CA PHE A 615 24.01 54.29 -7.61
C PHE A 615 25.03 53.39 -6.91
N ILE A 616 24.90 53.29 -5.59
CA ILE A 616 25.62 52.33 -4.74
C ILE A 616 24.55 51.53 -3.99
N CYS A 617 24.47 50.22 -4.26
CA CYS A 617 23.66 49.30 -3.47
C CYS A 617 24.57 48.50 -2.54
N VAL A 618 24.18 48.38 -1.28
CA VAL A 618 24.87 47.56 -0.28
C VAL A 618 23.90 46.52 0.27
N ASP A 619 24.28 45.24 0.20
CA ASP A 619 23.52 44.10 0.72
C ASP A 619 23.58 43.98 2.26
N TYR A 620 22.78 43.09 2.85
CA TYR A 620 22.77 42.79 4.29
C TYR A 620 24.14 42.27 4.80
N ASP A 621 24.93 41.59 3.96
CA ASP A 621 26.28 41.08 4.27
C ASP A 621 27.40 42.13 4.01
N GLY A 622 27.03 43.36 3.67
CA GLY A 622 28.00 44.45 3.39
C GLY A 622 28.70 44.34 2.03
N ARG A 623 28.12 43.57 1.10
CA ARG A 623 28.57 43.52 -0.30
C ARG A 623 28.02 44.70 -1.07
N TYR A 624 28.83 45.39 -1.87
CA TYR A 624 28.37 46.55 -2.64
C TYR A 624 28.52 46.39 -4.15
N PHE A 625 27.60 47.03 -4.86
CA PHE A 625 27.67 47.24 -6.30
C PHE A 625 27.58 48.75 -6.60
N TYR A 626 28.52 49.25 -7.40
CA TYR A 626 28.53 50.61 -7.92
C TYR A 626 28.45 50.57 -9.45
N GLY A 627 27.49 51.30 -10.02
CA GLY A 627 27.31 51.37 -11.46
C GLY A 627 26.28 52.42 -11.88
N GLU A 628 26.05 52.52 -13.19
CA GLU A 628 25.02 53.39 -13.77
C GLU A 628 23.61 52.96 -13.37
N ARG A 629 22.71 53.91 -13.17
CA ARG A 629 21.29 53.67 -12.84
C ARG A 629 20.54 52.81 -13.85
N SER A 630 21.02 52.72 -15.09
CA SER A 630 20.48 51.83 -16.14
C SER A 630 20.55 50.34 -15.76
N LEU A 631 21.47 49.98 -14.85
CA LEU A 631 21.69 48.60 -14.39
C LEU A 631 20.81 48.20 -13.20
N LEU A 632 20.11 49.16 -12.58
CA LEU A 632 19.21 48.88 -11.45
C LEU A 632 17.89 48.29 -11.97
N ARG A 633 17.71 46.99 -11.75
CA ARG A 633 16.48 46.25 -12.06
C ARG A 633 15.69 46.01 -10.77
N GLY A 634 14.43 45.61 -10.87
CA GLY A 634 13.66 45.22 -9.70
C GLY A 634 12.20 45.67 -9.72
N SER A 635 11.55 45.59 -8.57
CA SER A 635 10.21 46.13 -8.32
C SER A 635 10.28 47.30 -7.35
N ALA A 636 9.14 47.96 -7.09
CA ALA A 636 9.04 48.96 -6.03
C ALA A 636 9.39 48.41 -4.63
N ALA A 637 9.40 47.07 -4.48
CA ALA A 637 9.67 46.41 -3.22
C ALA A 637 11.11 45.88 -3.07
N ILE A 638 11.78 45.50 -4.17
CA ILE A 638 13.11 44.87 -4.15
C ILE A 638 13.93 45.41 -5.32
N ALA A 639 15.12 45.95 -5.03
CA ALA A 639 16.13 46.31 -6.01
C ALA A 639 17.10 45.14 -6.26
N LEU A 640 17.37 44.89 -7.53
CA LEU A 640 18.33 43.92 -8.03
C LEU A 640 19.47 44.67 -8.73
N ALA A 641 20.67 44.51 -8.21
CA ALA A 641 21.91 44.85 -8.86
C ALA A 641 22.74 43.56 -9.08
N PRO A 642 23.73 43.54 -9.99
CA PRO A 642 24.58 42.37 -10.17
C PRO A 642 25.16 41.91 -8.82
N GLU A 643 24.85 40.66 -8.45
CA GLU A 643 25.25 39.99 -7.18
C GLU A 643 24.79 40.65 -5.87
N VAL A 644 23.91 41.65 -5.91
CA VAL A 644 23.39 42.35 -4.72
C VAL A 644 21.86 42.44 -4.79
N VAL A 645 21.18 41.87 -3.78
CA VAL A 645 19.72 41.93 -3.65
C VAL A 645 19.35 42.83 -2.48
N LEU A 646 18.77 43.98 -2.76
CA LEU A 646 18.41 44.95 -1.71
C LEU A 646 16.89 45.07 -1.58
N PRO A 647 16.30 44.60 -0.48
CA PRO A 647 14.89 44.86 -0.24
C PRO A 647 14.66 46.34 0.11
N ILE A 648 13.73 46.99 -0.59
CA ILE A 648 13.38 48.40 -0.38
C ILE A 648 12.20 48.49 0.61
N SER A 649 11.07 47.90 0.26
CA SER A 649 9.88 47.85 1.13
C SER A 649 8.87 46.82 0.64
N LEU A 650 8.62 45.76 1.42
CA LEU A 650 7.48 44.86 1.18
C LEU A 650 6.24 45.29 1.96
N PRO A 651 5.04 44.92 1.51
CA PRO A 651 3.83 45.05 2.31
C PRO A 651 4.03 44.38 3.69
N GLY A 652 3.99 45.18 4.76
CA GLY A 652 4.19 44.71 6.13
C GLY A 652 5.65 44.58 6.61
N LEU A 653 6.65 44.78 5.73
CA LEU A 653 8.09 44.74 6.03
C LEU A 653 8.82 45.94 5.38
N PRO A 654 8.75 47.14 5.97
CA PRO A 654 9.47 48.30 5.46
C PRO A 654 10.97 48.21 5.81
N ASN A 655 11.87 48.39 4.83
CA ASN A 655 13.31 48.36 5.06
C ASN A 655 13.95 49.76 4.92
N LEU A 656 13.77 50.41 3.76
CA LEU A 656 14.22 51.78 3.49
C LEU A 656 13.04 52.76 3.51
N ASP A 657 13.28 53.98 4.02
CA ASP A 657 12.27 55.02 4.02
C ASP A 657 12.26 55.75 2.66
N THR A 658 11.13 55.68 1.97
CA THR A 658 10.89 56.27 0.66
C THR A 658 9.85 57.40 0.70
N THR A 659 9.42 57.84 1.89
CA THR A 659 8.28 58.77 2.07
C THR A 659 8.56 60.21 1.63
N ASN A 660 9.81 60.69 1.74
CA ASN A 660 10.19 62.08 1.51
C ASN A 660 10.94 62.35 0.18
N LEU A 661 10.94 61.41 -0.76
CA LEU A 661 11.65 61.52 -2.04
C LEU A 661 10.67 61.33 -3.21
N ALA A 662 10.84 62.10 -4.29
CA ALA A 662 10.01 61.97 -5.49
C ALA A 662 10.14 60.54 -6.05
N ARG A 663 9.01 59.83 -6.17
CA ARG A 663 8.90 58.42 -6.57
C ARG A 663 9.69 58.08 -7.84
N GLU A 664 9.84 59.04 -8.75
CA GLU A 664 10.60 58.94 -10.00
C GLU A 664 12.13 58.83 -9.84
N ARG A 665 12.72 59.26 -8.70
CA ARG A 665 14.18 59.28 -8.52
C ARG A 665 14.80 57.90 -8.23
N TYR A 666 13.98 56.90 -7.90
CA TYR A 666 14.42 55.58 -7.45
C TYR A 666 13.60 54.42 -8.05
N THR A 667 12.63 54.70 -8.92
CA THR A 667 11.94 53.65 -9.67
C THR A 667 12.95 52.90 -10.54
N THR A 668 13.03 51.58 -10.35
CA THR A 668 13.77 50.68 -11.23
C THR A 668 13.31 50.89 -12.66
N ARG A 669 14.23 51.17 -13.59
CA ARG A 669 13.88 51.51 -14.98
C ARG A 669 13.40 50.28 -15.77
N GLN A 670 13.67 49.08 -15.25
CA GLN A 670 13.24 47.79 -15.79
C GLN A 670 12.53 46.99 -14.70
N SER A 671 11.23 46.73 -14.90
CA SER A 671 10.42 45.88 -14.04
C SER A 671 10.81 44.42 -14.24
N THR A 672 11.21 43.74 -13.17
CA THR A 672 11.53 42.30 -13.18
C THR A 672 10.34 41.48 -12.69
N GLY A 673 10.16 40.30 -13.27
CA GLY A 673 9.10 39.38 -12.86
C GLY A 673 9.35 38.82 -11.44
N PRO A 674 8.29 38.38 -10.73
CA PRO A 674 8.43 37.82 -9.38
C PRO A 674 9.31 36.56 -9.32
N VAL A 675 9.33 35.76 -10.40
CA VAL A 675 10.16 34.54 -10.51
C VAL A 675 11.66 34.88 -10.51
N GLU A 676 12.04 35.97 -11.17
CA GLU A 676 13.43 36.41 -11.26
C GLU A 676 13.94 36.95 -9.92
N ILE A 677 13.08 37.68 -9.22
CA ILE A 677 13.34 38.19 -7.86
C ILE A 677 13.56 37.02 -6.89
N LEU A 678 12.69 36.00 -6.92
CA LEU A 678 12.82 34.82 -6.07
C LEU A 678 14.11 34.04 -6.35
N GLY A 679 14.52 33.90 -7.62
CA GLY A 679 15.79 33.28 -7.96
C GLY A 679 17.00 34.04 -7.49
N ALA A 680 16.99 35.37 -7.64
CA ALA A 680 18.08 36.21 -7.18
C ALA A 680 18.25 36.06 -5.66
N MET A 681 17.14 36.07 -4.91
CA MET A 681 17.14 35.82 -3.47
C MET A 681 17.67 34.41 -3.13
N TRP A 682 17.30 33.39 -3.91
CA TRP A 682 17.80 32.02 -3.73
C TRP A 682 19.31 31.92 -3.98
N LEU A 683 19.80 32.47 -5.09
CA LEU A 683 21.20 32.37 -5.48
C LEU A 683 22.11 33.08 -4.46
N CYS A 684 21.70 34.27 -4.00
CA CYS A 684 22.41 35.05 -2.99
C CYS A 684 22.23 34.53 -1.56
N HIS A 685 21.46 33.45 -1.35
CA HIS A 685 21.14 32.90 -0.01
C HIS A 685 20.52 33.97 0.90
N HIS A 686 19.69 34.84 0.33
CA HIS A 686 19.11 35.95 1.05
C HIS A 686 18.28 35.43 2.24
N PRO A 687 18.48 35.91 3.48
CA PRO A 687 17.87 35.36 4.68
C PRO A 687 16.34 35.19 4.60
N TRP A 688 15.66 36.09 3.89
CA TRP A 688 14.21 36.01 3.69
C TRP A 688 13.74 34.77 2.93
N ILE A 689 14.52 34.24 1.98
CA ILE A 689 14.14 33.00 1.29
C ILE A 689 14.35 31.77 2.18
N ASN A 690 15.39 31.80 3.03
CA ASN A 690 15.64 30.76 4.03
C ASN A 690 14.52 30.73 5.08
N ALA A 691 14.02 31.90 5.48
CA ALA A 691 12.87 32.03 6.37
C ALA A 691 11.60 31.43 5.75
N ALA A 692 11.32 31.74 4.49
CA ALA A 692 10.17 31.18 3.76
C ALA A 692 10.28 29.65 3.61
N LEU A 693 11.46 29.13 3.24
CA LEU A 693 11.68 27.70 3.09
C LEU A 693 11.54 26.95 4.41
N ALA A 694 12.09 27.49 5.49
CA ALA A 694 12.00 26.86 6.81
C ALA A 694 10.55 26.77 7.29
N THR A 695 9.75 27.82 7.13
CA THR A 695 8.32 27.80 7.50
C THR A 695 7.54 26.74 6.71
N VAL A 696 7.74 26.66 5.39
CA VAL A 696 7.10 25.64 4.55
C VAL A 696 7.53 24.22 4.96
N ALA A 697 8.83 24.01 5.17
CA ALA A 697 9.37 22.72 5.59
C ALA A 697 8.81 22.28 6.96
N GLY A 698 8.74 23.21 7.93
CA GLY A 698 8.17 22.95 9.25
C GLY A 698 6.70 22.53 9.20
N VAL A 699 5.88 23.22 8.40
CA VAL A 699 4.47 22.88 8.19
C VAL A 699 4.32 21.50 7.55
N MET A 700 5.08 21.22 6.49
CA MET A 700 5.02 19.92 5.79
C MET A 700 5.42 18.76 6.70
N LEU A 701 6.46 18.94 7.53
CA LEU A 701 6.94 17.90 8.44
C LEU A 701 5.93 17.63 9.55
N THR A 702 5.26 18.67 10.05
CA THR A 702 4.15 18.54 11.00
C THR A 702 2.96 17.78 10.40
N ILE A 703 2.55 18.11 9.16
CA ILE A 703 1.46 17.38 8.46
C ILE A 703 1.84 15.91 8.26
N SER A 704 3.08 15.64 7.86
CA SER A 704 3.57 14.28 7.64
C SER A 704 3.58 13.46 8.93
N LEU A 705 4.01 14.04 10.04
CA LEU A 705 3.97 13.38 11.35
C LEU A 705 2.54 13.10 11.82
N LEU A 706 1.60 14.01 11.59
CA LEU A 706 0.19 13.79 11.92
C LEU A 706 -0.42 12.62 11.16
N LEU A 707 -0.05 12.44 9.88
CA LEU A 707 -0.50 11.30 9.06
C LEU A 707 0.13 9.96 9.44
N ILE A 708 1.27 9.97 10.14
CA ILE A 708 1.92 8.75 10.63
C ILE A 708 1.34 8.34 12.00
N ILE A 709 0.90 9.32 12.79
CA ILE A 709 0.43 9.11 14.17
C ILE A 709 -1.08 8.83 14.24
N GLY A 710 -1.87 9.37 13.31
CA GLY A 710 -3.30 9.09 13.17
C GLY A 710 -3.55 7.88 12.28
#